data_AF-A0A194XJI2-F1
#
_entry.id   AF-A0A194XJI2-F1
#
_cell.length_a   1.000
_cell.length_b   1.000
_cell.length_c   1.000
_cell.angle_alpha   90.00
_cell.angle_beta   90.00
_cell.angle_gamma   90.00
#
_symmetry.space_group_name_H-M   'P 1'
#
loop_
_entity.id
_entity.type
_entity.pdbx_description
1 polymer ?
#
loop_
_entity_poly.entity_id
_entity_poly.type
_entity_poly.pdbx_seq_one_letter_code
_entity_poly.pdbx_strand_id
1 'polypeptide(L)'
;MVLQLSAANVADVDEIAAVHLAAFDSNILLHAQFPTSTSLDVLRFYLSQEMLASIQGGRQSGKAVFVVRDTEANDKIVSFAKWDLPGPAAESPNLSVQDITCIEGCNKEYLDQYVSKAEAAKFRVVGNKPCYRLTFVGTLPKYQGRGAGRLLTEWGLEKAKQESMPIYLESTISAARLYRRLGFTALDGLSMSLPGRSSEGGPNVYEEVGMLKTWDENADEAFEYWDSSLNITSLYQDYDAGIKPQQVIQAIYDRIDAYKDVQPSVWTHLQPFGDVLRAANELHTRWPNPAQRPPLWGIPFSVKDSIDVAGVPTTIGCPALSTVPNVSAPVFQHCIDAGGLFVGKTNMEQLATGMTGCRSPYGTLHSTFSKMHIVGGSSSGSAVTVSEGLVSFSLGSDTAGSIRVPALFNGILGFKPTKGTVSARGVAPACIHQDCVSFLATSIEDVERIWKVCKGFDKQDFFAKLPSQLLASNGNRQLRLRFGVPPLDALQACSLEYRRLFSQVVETLSKNGAEMADLEWQPFEDANELLYNSTFVLERLTILPDGWFEKNKQLLHPVTRQVFEGALARNSTAVDVFKDLHKQAKYKRAVENILRIETNAEDGIDELTVMVVPTTPFHPTIEEVAQDPLGINGQLGQFAHFANVLDLVAVAVPCGTYETAELVEGRPLRLPFGVTILAGTGLDAELLKVVAQFEEVLGDLGQDEM
;
A
#
# COMPACT_ATOMS: atom_id res chain seq x y z
N MET A 1 -40.01 -20.50 -10.53
CA MET A 1 -38.71 -21.08 -10.95
C MET A 1 -38.39 -22.18 -9.99
N VAL A 2 -38.36 -23.42 -10.48
CA VAL A 2 -38.04 -24.61 -9.69
C VAL A 2 -36.73 -25.16 -10.24
N LEU A 3 -35.67 -25.07 -9.43
CA LEU A 3 -34.34 -25.54 -9.78
C LEU A 3 -34.14 -26.95 -9.23
N GLN A 4 -33.75 -27.89 -10.09
CA GLN A 4 -33.54 -29.29 -9.71
C GLN A 4 -32.12 -29.74 -10.05
N LEU A 5 -31.41 -30.27 -9.05
CA LEU A 5 -30.09 -30.88 -9.19
C LEU A 5 -30.20 -32.34 -9.64
N SER A 6 -29.39 -32.75 -10.61
CA SER A 6 -29.18 -34.17 -10.94
C SER A 6 -27.76 -34.44 -11.44
N ALA A 7 -27.36 -35.72 -11.46
CA ALA A 7 -26.18 -36.14 -12.22
C ALA A 7 -26.40 -35.89 -13.73
N ALA A 8 -25.33 -35.55 -14.45
CA ALA A 8 -25.39 -35.40 -15.90
C ALA A 8 -25.39 -36.77 -16.61
N ASN A 9 -26.02 -36.82 -17.77
CA ASN A 9 -26.04 -37.98 -18.67
C ASN A 9 -25.49 -37.61 -20.06
N VAL A 10 -25.32 -38.61 -20.93
CA VAL A 10 -24.71 -38.41 -22.27
C VAL A 10 -25.48 -37.41 -23.14
N ALA A 11 -26.81 -37.31 -23.00
CA ALA A 11 -27.61 -36.36 -23.76
C ALA A 11 -27.39 -34.89 -23.31
N ASP A 12 -26.82 -34.67 -22.13
CA ASP A 12 -26.58 -33.33 -21.58
C ASP A 12 -25.29 -32.67 -22.13
N VAL A 13 -24.40 -33.45 -22.76
CA VAL A 13 -23.02 -33.05 -23.10
C VAL A 13 -22.93 -31.73 -23.87
N ASP A 14 -23.66 -31.59 -24.98
CA ASP A 14 -23.57 -30.41 -25.84
C ASP A 14 -24.19 -29.16 -25.21
N GLU A 15 -25.23 -29.36 -24.38
CA GLU A 15 -25.85 -28.28 -23.63
C GLU A 15 -24.93 -27.81 -22.50
N ILE A 16 -24.23 -28.71 -21.82
CA ILE A 16 -23.21 -28.36 -20.82
C ILE A 16 -22.06 -27.56 -21.47
N ALA A 17 -21.54 -27.98 -22.62
CA ALA A 17 -20.50 -27.24 -23.32
C ALA A 17 -20.97 -25.83 -23.73
N ALA A 18 -22.24 -25.68 -24.14
CA ALA A 18 -22.84 -24.38 -24.42
C ALA A 18 -22.99 -23.52 -23.15
N VAL A 19 -23.42 -24.11 -22.04
CA VAL A 19 -23.50 -23.40 -20.74
C VAL A 19 -22.11 -22.98 -20.27
N HIS A 20 -21.08 -23.80 -20.47
CA HIS A 20 -19.69 -23.47 -20.14
C HIS A 20 -19.26 -22.19 -20.85
N LEU A 21 -19.31 -22.17 -22.19
CA LEU A 21 -18.90 -20.98 -22.94
C LEU A 21 -19.72 -19.74 -22.59
N ALA A 22 -21.04 -19.89 -22.44
CA ALA A 22 -21.90 -18.77 -22.07
C ALA A 22 -21.65 -18.25 -20.64
N ALA A 23 -21.28 -19.12 -19.69
CA ALA A 23 -20.99 -18.73 -18.32
C ALA A 23 -19.65 -18.01 -18.17
N PHE A 24 -18.67 -18.36 -19.01
CA PHE A 24 -17.30 -17.84 -18.94
C PHE A 24 -16.97 -16.81 -20.03
N ASP A 25 -17.93 -16.38 -20.85
CA ASP A 25 -17.70 -15.42 -21.93
C ASP A 25 -17.16 -14.05 -21.44
N SER A 26 -17.51 -13.64 -20.22
CA SER A 26 -16.95 -12.42 -19.62
C SER A 26 -15.52 -12.62 -19.06
N ASN A 27 -15.03 -13.86 -18.95
CA ASN A 27 -13.71 -14.16 -18.41
C ASN A 27 -12.62 -13.77 -19.43
N ILE A 28 -11.74 -12.84 -19.04
CA ILE A 28 -10.63 -12.37 -19.87
C ILE A 28 -9.60 -13.46 -20.19
N LEU A 29 -9.42 -14.46 -19.31
CA LEU A 29 -8.49 -15.57 -19.52
C LEU A 29 -8.95 -16.46 -20.67
N LEU A 30 -10.26 -16.76 -20.75
CA LEU A 30 -10.84 -17.55 -21.84
C LEU A 30 -10.49 -16.94 -23.20
N HIS A 31 -10.68 -15.63 -23.34
CA HIS A 31 -10.40 -14.91 -24.58
C HIS A 31 -8.91 -14.67 -24.84
N ALA A 32 -8.07 -14.66 -23.80
CA ALA A 32 -6.62 -14.65 -23.97
C ALA A 32 -6.10 -16.01 -24.50
N GLN A 33 -6.70 -17.10 -24.03
CA GLN A 33 -6.38 -18.47 -24.46
C GLN A 33 -7.00 -18.81 -25.83
N PHE A 34 -8.19 -18.29 -26.14
CA PHE A 34 -8.94 -18.57 -27.37
C PHE A 34 -9.46 -17.27 -27.99
N PRO A 35 -8.60 -16.48 -28.66
CA PRO A 35 -8.89 -15.11 -29.07
C PRO A 35 -9.83 -14.97 -30.28
N THR A 36 -10.16 -16.06 -30.98
CA THR A 36 -10.99 -16.03 -32.20
C THR A 36 -12.28 -16.84 -32.03
N SER A 37 -13.32 -16.49 -32.78
CA SER A 37 -14.56 -17.27 -32.84
C SER A 37 -14.29 -18.72 -33.25
N THR A 38 -13.39 -18.92 -34.23
CA THR A 38 -12.97 -20.26 -34.67
C THR A 38 -12.34 -21.06 -33.53
N SER A 39 -11.44 -20.45 -32.76
CA SER A 39 -10.81 -21.13 -31.61
C SER A 39 -11.82 -21.46 -30.50
N LEU A 40 -12.86 -20.63 -30.31
CA LEU A 40 -13.94 -20.90 -29.36
C LEU A 40 -14.88 -22.01 -29.83
N ASP A 41 -15.17 -22.10 -31.13
CA ASP A 41 -15.96 -23.20 -31.72
C ASP A 41 -15.22 -24.54 -31.59
N VAL A 42 -13.91 -24.55 -31.83
CA VAL A 42 -13.08 -25.74 -31.62
C VAL A 42 -13.00 -26.12 -30.13
N LEU A 43 -12.86 -25.13 -29.24
CA LEU A 43 -12.94 -25.36 -27.80
C LEU A 43 -14.29 -25.99 -27.40
N ARG A 44 -15.40 -25.52 -27.98
CA ARG A 44 -16.72 -26.11 -27.72
C ARG A 44 -16.75 -27.60 -28.00
N PHE A 45 -16.23 -27.99 -29.18
CA PHE A 45 -16.15 -29.40 -29.57
C PHE A 45 -15.29 -30.20 -28.58
N TYR A 46 -14.14 -29.64 -28.18
CA TYR A 46 -13.26 -30.27 -27.20
C TYR A 46 -13.95 -30.46 -25.84
N LEU A 47 -14.63 -29.43 -25.33
CA LEU A 47 -15.39 -29.48 -24.08
C LEU A 47 -16.46 -30.58 -24.13
N SER A 48 -17.19 -30.72 -25.24
CA SER A 48 -18.16 -31.81 -25.41
C SER A 48 -17.49 -33.20 -25.28
N GLN A 49 -16.33 -33.41 -25.93
CA GLN A 49 -15.65 -34.70 -25.88
C GLN A 49 -15.10 -35.03 -24.48
N GLU A 50 -14.53 -34.04 -23.80
CA GLU A 50 -14.03 -34.20 -22.43
C GLU A 50 -15.18 -34.49 -21.44
N MET A 51 -16.32 -33.82 -21.64
CA MET A 51 -17.53 -34.04 -20.86
C MET A 51 -18.08 -35.44 -21.06
N LEU A 52 -18.13 -35.90 -22.31
CA LEU A 52 -18.57 -37.25 -22.67
C LEU A 52 -17.71 -38.31 -21.98
N ALA A 53 -16.38 -38.16 -22.04
CA ALA A 53 -15.44 -39.06 -21.39
C ALA A 53 -15.64 -39.09 -19.86
N SER A 54 -15.83 -37.92 -19.24
CA SER A 54 -16.07 -37.80 -17.80
C SER A 54 -17.39 -38.48 -17.36
N ILE A 55 -18.45 -38.34 -18.16
CA ILE A 55 -19.77 -38.94 -17.86
C ILE A 55 -19.75 -40.46 -18.08
N GLN A 56 -19.17 -40.93 -19.19
CA GLN A 56 -19.12 -42.37 -19.53
C GLN A 56 -18.20 -43.16 -18.60
N GLY A 57 -17.06 -42.58 -18.20
CA GLY A 57 -16.14 -43.22 -17.26
C GLY A 57 -16.67 -43.30 -15.82
N GLY A 58 -17.72 -42.54 -15.49
CA GLY A 58 -18.36 -42.55 -14.17
C GLY A 58 -17.34 -42.38 -13.03
N ARG A 59 -17.53 -43.08 -11.90
CA ARG A 59 -16.57 -43.04 -10.78
C ARG A 59 -15.17 -43.55 -11.14
N GLN A 60 -15.03 -44.40 -12.16
CA GLN A 60 -13.72 -44.93 -12.58
C GLN A 60 -12.86 -43.85 -13.25
N SER A 61 -13.48 -42.81 -13.82
CA SER A 61 -12.78 -41.63 -14.34
C SER A 61 -12.14 -40.74 -13.27
N GLY A 62 -12.51 -40.94 -11.99
CA GLY A 62 -12.18 -40.04 -10.90
C GLY A 62 -12.94 -38.71 -10.92
N LYS A 63 -13.95 -38.55 -11.79
CA LYS A 63 -14.73 -37.30 -11.94
C LYS A 63 -16.21 -37.52 -11.64
N ALA A 64 -16.90 -36.46 -11.23
CA ALA A 64 -18.34 -36.41 -11.10
C ALA A 64 -18.90 -35.11 -11.69
N VAL A 65 -20.02 -35.23 -12.40
CA VAL A 65 -20.65 -34.13 -13.12
C VAL A 65 -22.10 -33.99 -12.69
N PHE A 66 -22.46 -32.77 -12.32
CA PHE A 66 -23.83 -32.42 -11.94
C PHE A 66 -24.34 -31.25 -12.76
N VAL A 67 -25.66 -31.22 -12.95
CA VAL A 67 -26.39 -30.17 -13.66
C VAL A 67 -27.58 -29.72 -12.84
N VAL A 68 -27.94 -28.44 -12.99
CA VAL A 68 -29.18 -27.87 -12.46
C VAL A 68 -30.08 -27.54 -13.63
N ARG A 69 -31.33 -28.02 -13.56
CA ARG A 69 -32.38 -27.75 -14.55
C ARG A 69 -33.41 -26.79 -14.00
N ASP A 70 -33.94 -25.96 -14.89
CA ASP A 70 -35.14 -25.15 -14.62
C ASP A 70 -36.36 -25.92 -15.14
N THR A 71 -37.10 -26.57 -14.24
CA THR A 71 -38.21 -27.45 -14.62
C THR A 71 -39.40 -26.68 -15.18
N GLU A 72 -39.47 -25.37 -14.97
CA GLU A 72 -40.46 -24.48 -15.58
C GLU A 72 -40.05 -24.03 -17.00
N ALA A 73 -38.81 -24.27 -17.40
CA ALA A 73 -38.25 -23.91 -18.69
C ALA A 73 -37.92 -25.15 -19.54
N ASN A 74 -38.84 -26.12 -19.60
CA ASN A 74 -38.69 -27.39 -20.34
C ASN A 74 -37.43 -28.17 -19.95
N ASP A 75 -37.14 -28.27 -18.64
CA ASP A 75 -35.97 -29.00 -18.11
C ASP A 75 -34.62 -28.55 -18.69
N LYS A 76 -34.55 -27.28 -19.14
CA LYS A 76 -33.33 -26.69 -19.67
C LYS A 76 -32.21 -26.69 -18.63
N ILE A 77 -30.99 -27.05 -19.05
CA ILE A 77 -29.81 -26.96 -18.19
C ILE A 77 -29.41 -25.50 -18.04
N VAL A 78 -29.39 -25.03 -16.80
CA VAL A 78 -29.08 -23.63 -16.47
C VAL A 78 -27.73 -23.46 -15.79
N SER A 79 -27.21 -24.55 -15.22
CA SER A 79 -25.91 -24.58 -14.57
C SER A 79 -25.34 -26.00 -14.55
N PHE A 80 -24.03 -26.13 -14.48
CA PHE A 80 -23.34 -27.40 -14.27
C PHE A 80 -22.13 -27.21 -13.35
N ALA A 81 -21.71 -28.30 -12.71
CA ALA A 81 -20.45 -28.38 -11.99
C ALA A 81 -19.71 -29.67 -12.28
N LYS A 82 -18.39 -29.58 -12.25
CA LYS A 82 -17.48 -30.70 -12.41
C LYS A 82 -16.58 -30.83 -11.19
N TRP A 83 -16.52 -32.05 -10.67
CA TRP A 83 -15.78 -32.40 -9.47
C TRP A 83 -14.72 -33.45 -9.79
N ASP A 84 -13.50 -33.27 -9.31
CA ASP A 84 -12.56 -34.36 -9.15
C ASP A 84 -12.80 -35.02 -7.78
N LEU A 85 -12.86 -36.35 -7.78
CA LEU A 85 -13.11 -37.16 -6.60
C LEU A 85 -11.80 -37.55 -5.90
N PRO A 86 -11.81 -37.80 -4.58
CA PRO A 86 -10.63 -38.25 -3.84
C PRO A 86 -10.17 -39.63 -4.32
N GLY A 87 -8.91 -39.76 -4.75
CA GLY A 87 -8.33 -41.03 -5.18
C GLY A 87 -7.00 -40.83 -5.94
N PRO A 88 -6.23 -41.91 -6.20
CA PRO A 88 -5.11 -41.83 -7.13
C PRO A 88 -5.66 -41.32 -8.47
N ALA A 89 -5.00 -40.32 -9.07
CA ALA A 89 -5.36 -39.86 -10.39
C ALA A 89 -5.42 -41.09 -11.30
N ALA A 90 -6.63 -41.47 -11.73
CA ALA A 90 -6.75 -42.54 -12.70
C ALA A 90 -5.87 -42.13 -13.89
N GLU A 91 -5.07 -43.06 -14.41
CA GLU A 91 -4.59 -43.01 -15.79
C GLU A 91 -5.82 -43.13 -16.71
N SER A 92 -6.74 -42.18 -16.62
CA SER A 92 -7.78 -41.99 -17.61
C SER A 92 -7.04 -41.65 -18.90
N PRO A 93 -7.50 -42.14 -20.07
CA PRO A 93 -7.14 -41.57 -21.35
C PRO A 93 -7.81 -40.18 -21.44
N ASN A 94 -7.40 -39.26 -20.56
CA ASN A 94 -7.79 -37.87 -20.66
C ASN A 94 -7.08 -37.36 -21.90
N LEU A 95 -7.83 -36.74 -22.81
CA LEU A 95 -7.25 -35.77 -23.73
C LEU A 95 -6.46 -34.79 -22.85
N SER A 96 -5.14 -34.88 -22.92
CA SER A 96 -4.22 -34.16 -22.04
C SER A 96 -4.27 -32.67 -22.37
N VAL A 97 -3.70 -31.82 -21.50
CA VAL A 97 -3.46 -30.41 -21.84
C VAL A 97 -2.72 -30.29 -23.18
N GLN A 98 -1.89 -31.28 -23.55
CA GLN A 98 -1.25 -31.33 -24.85
C GLN A 98 -2.26 -31.32 -26.02
N ASP A 99 -3.42 -31.97 -25.87
CA ASP A 99 -4.47 -32.03 -26.90
C ASP A 99 -5.22 -30.69 -27.06
N ILE A 100 -5.37 -29.91 -25.98
CA ILE A 100 -5.93 -28.54 -26.05
C ILE A 100 -4.91 -27.59 -26.68
N THR A 101 -3.63 -27.74 -26.36
CA THR A 101 -2.58 -26.88 -26.93
C THR A 101 -2.35 -27.10 -28.43
N CYS A 102 -2.88 -28.18 -28.99
CA CYS A 102 -2.87 -28.47 -30.42
C CYS A 102 -4.08 -27.87 -31.16
N ILE A 103 -4.98 -27.18 -30.47
CA ILE A 103 -6.13 -26.50 -31.07
C ILE A 103 -5.65 -25.32 -31.93
N GLU A 104 -6.12 -25.27 -33.17
CA GLU A 104 -5.85 -24.16 -34.09
C GLU A 104 -6.39 -22.84 -33.50
N GLY A 105 -5.52 -21.83 -33.39
CA GLY A 105 -5.86 -20.52 -32.82
C GLY A 105 -5.82 -20.45 -31.29
N CYS A 106 -5.47 -21.53 -30.57
CA CYS A 106 -5.24 -21.48 -29.13
C CYS A 106 -3.90 -20.81 -28.81
N ASN A 107 -3.89 -19.88 -27.85
CA ASN A 107 -2.67 -19.32 -27.31
C ASN A 107 -2.13 -20.20 -26.17
N LYS A 108 -1.29 -21.16 -26.54
CA LYS A 108 -0.69 -22.16 -25.65
C LYS A 108 0.00 -21.56 -24.42
N GLU A 109 0.67 -20.41 -24.58
CA GLU A 109 1.43 -19.78 -23.50
C GLU A 109 0.55 -19.47 -22.27
N TYR A 110 -0.62 -18.85 -22.47
CA TYR A 110 -1.54 -18.51 -21.39
C TYR A 110 -2.25 -19.74 -20.81
N LEU A 111 -2.46 -20.79 -21.62
CA LEU A 111 -3.04 -22.03 -21.13
C LEU A 111 -2.06 -22.77 -20.22
N ASP A 112 -0.82 -23.00 -20.69
CA ASP A 112 0.22 -23.70 -19.95
C ASP A 112 0.58 -22.93 -18.66
N GLN A 113 0.64 -21.60 -18.73
CA GLN A 113 0.89 -20.76 -17.57
C GLN A 113 -0.23 -20.88 -16.52
N TYR A 114 -1.50 -20.89 -16.95
CA TYR A 114 -2.63 -21.07 -16.03
C TYR A 114 -2.59 -22.45 -15.36
N VAL A 115 -2.45 -23.51 -16.14
CA VAL A 115 -2.41 -24.89 -15.62
C VAL A 115 -1.28 -25.05 -14.60
N SER A 116 -0.08 -24.57 -14.93
CA SER A 116 1.07 -24.63 -14.03
C SER A 116 0.81 -23.89 -12.72
N LYS A 117 0.25 -22.68 -12.79
CA LYS A 117 -0.07 -21.87 -11.60
C LYS A 117 -1.18 -22.48 -10.75
N ALA A 118 -2.24 -22.99 -11.36
CA ALA A 118 -3.37 -23.61 -10.67
C ALA A 118 -2.95 -24.91 -9.94
N GLU A 119 -2.20 -25.79 -10.60
CA GLU A 119 -1.67 -27.00 -9.95
C GLU A 119 -0.68 -26.67 -8.83
N ALA A 120 0.17 -25.65 -9.02
CA ALA A 120 1.07 -25.21 -7.97
C ALA A 120 0.30 -24.62 -6.77
N ALA A 121 -0.77 -23.87 -7.01
CA ALA A 121 -1.64 -23.33 -5.95
C ALA A 121 -2.32 -24.44 -5.16
N LYS A 122 -2.93 -25.40 -5.86
CA LYS A 122 -3.50 -26.60 -5.23
C LYS A 122 -2.45 -27.33 -4.38
N PHE A 123 -1.28 -27.60 -4.95
CA PHE A 123 -0.22 -28.32 -4.24
C PHE A 123 0.23 -27.59 -2.97
N ARG A 124 0.32 -26.26 -2.98
CA ARG A 124 0.65 -25.49 -1.76
C ARG A 124 -0.44 -25.54 -0.71
N VAL A 125 -1.71 -25.59 -1.11
CA VAL A 125 -2.85 -25.60 -0.19
C VAL A 125 -3.15 -26.99 0.39
N VAL A 126 -3.23 -28.03 -0.46
CA VAL A 126 -3.62 -29.39 -0.04
C VAL A 126 -2.47 -30.40 -0.06
N GLY A 127 -1.34 -30.09 -0.70
CA GLY A 127 -0.25 -31.05 -0.92
C GLY A 127 -0.71 -32.26 -1.74
N ASN A 128 -0.28 -33.44 -1.31
CA ASN A 128 -0.67 -34.73 -1.90
C ASN A 128 -1.87 -35.37 -1.18
N LYS A 129 -2.57 -34.65 -0.30
CA LYS A 129 -3.71 -35.21 0.44
C LYS A 129 -4.88 -35.40 -0.53
N PRO A 130 -5.62 -36.53 -0.44
CA PRO A 130 -6.83 -36.72 -1.21
C PRO A 130 -7.86 -35.66 -0.81
N CYS A 131 -8.46 -35.00 -1.81
CA CYS A 131 -9.48 -33.98 -1.62
C CYS A 131 -10.51 -34.05 -2.75
N TYR A 132 -11.71 -33.53 -2.49
CA TYR A 132 -12.59 -33.15 -3.58
C TYR A 132 -12.08 -31.85 -4.20
N ARG A 133 -12.04 -31.76 -5.53
CA ARG A 133 -11.76 -30.50 -6.22
C ARG A 133 -12.95 -30.08 -7.06
N LEU A 134 -13.45 -28.87 -6.83
CA LEU A 134 -14.43 -28.27 -7.72
C LEU A 134 -13.68 -27.58 -8.86
N THR A 135 -13.68 -28.20 -10.03
CA THR A 135 -12.87 -27.74 -11.18
C THR A 135 -13.60 -26.70 -12.02
N PHE A 136 -14.92 -26.85 -12.17
CA PHE A 136 -15.75 -25.89 -12.90
C PHE A 136 -17.10 -25.76 -12.25
N VAL A 137 -17.60 -24.53 -12.16
CA VAL A 137 -19.01 -24.21 -11.95
C VAL A 137 -19.42 -23.15 -12.97
N GLY A 138 -20.25 -23.52 -13.93
CA GLY A 138 -20.82 -22.60 -14.90
C GLY A 138 -22.29 -22.37 -14.62
N THR A 139 -22.72 -21.12 -14.48
CA THR A 139 -24.14 -20.75 -14.44
C THR A 139 -24.41 -19.77 -15.58
N LEU A 140 -25.44 -20.04 -16.38
CA LEU A 140 -25.87 -19.13 -17.44
C LEU A 140 -26.12 -17.73 -16.86
N PRO A 141 -25.67 -16.64 -17.51
CA PRO A 141 -25.74 -15.28 -16.95
C PRO A 141 -27.10 -14.88 -16.38
N LYS A 142 -28.20 -15.21 -17.07
CA LYS A 142 -29.58 -14.91 -16.62
C LYS A 142 -30.02 -15.64 -15.34
N TYR A 143 -29.32 -16.70 -14.94
CA TYR A 143 -29.60 -17.51 -13.75
C TYR A 143 -28.58 -17.30 -12.61
N GLN A 144 -27.57 -16.47 -12.81
CA GLN A 144 -26.62 -16.11 -11.75
C GLN A 144 -27.37 -15.43 -10.58
N GLY A 145 -26.93 -15.70 -9.35
CA GLY A 145 -27.57 -15.20 -8.13
C GLY A 145 -28.90 -15.86 -7.75
N ARG A 146 -29.39 -16.85 -8.52
CA ARG A 146 -30.67 -17.55 -8.25
C ARG A 146 -30.54 -18.90 -7.54
N GLY A 147 -29.35 -19.20 -7.01
CA GLY A 147 -29.11 -20.42 -6.20
C GLY A 147 -28.62 -21.66 -6.97
N ALA A 148 -28.56 -21.64 -8.30
CA ALA A 148 -28.12 -22.81 -9.09
C ALA A 148 -26.69 -23.27 -8.74
N GLY A 149 -25.71 -22.36 -8.75
CA GLY A 149 -24.33 -22.68 -8.34
C GLY A 149 -24.21 -23.14 -6.88
N ARG A 150 -25.09 -22.65 -6.00
CA ARG A 150 -25.13 -23.08 -4.59
C ARG A 150 -25.54 -24.55 -4.47
N LEU A 151 -26.61 -24.98 -5.15
CA LEU A 151 -27.05 -26.38 -5.17
C LEU A 151 -25.95 -27.34 -5.62
N LEU A 152 -25.20 -26.95 -6.66
CA LEU A 152 -24.08 -27.74 -7.17
C LEU A 152 -22.93 -27.85 -6.17
N THR A 153 -22.70 -26.79 -5.39
CA THR A 153 -21.66 -26.75 -4.36
C THR A 153 -22.07 -27.52 -3.10
N GLU A 154 -23.34 -27.43 -2.70
CA GLU A 154 -23.92 -28.12 -1.54
C GLU A 154 -23.80 -29.65 -1.65
N TRP A 155 -23.97 -30.22 -2.84
CA TRP A 155 -23.72 -31.65 -3.05
C TRP A 155 -22.31 -32.08 -2.64
N GLY A 156 -21.29 -31.33 -3.07
CA GLY A 156 -19.89 -31.61 -2.74
C GLY A 156 -19.61 -31.41 -1.25
N LEU A 157 -20.21 -30.39 -0.64
CA LEU A 157 -20.15 -30.12 0.79
C LEU A 157 -20.70 -31.28 1.63
N GLU A 158 -21.90 -31.76 1.30
CA GLU A 158 -22.53 -32.88 1.99
C GLU A 158 -21.70 -34.16 1.88
N LYS A 159 -21.18 -34.46 0.69
CA LYS A 159 -20.36 -35.66 0.47
C LYS A 159 -19.03 -35.59 1.19
N ALA A 160 -18.30 -34.50 1.05
CA ALA A 160 -17.01 -34.36 1.69
C ALA A 160 -17.14 -34.31 3.23
N LYS A 161 -18.24 -33.78 3.77
CA LYS A 161 -18.54 -33.84 5.21
C LYS A 161 -18.80 -35.27 5.68
N GLN A 162 -19.59 -36.05 4.94
CA GLN A 162 -19.86 -37.46 5.25
C GLN A 162 -18.58 -38.30 5.27
N GLU A 163 -17.62 -37.98 4.41
CA GLU A 163 -16.36 -38.71 4.26
C GLU A 163 -15.19 -38.08 5.03
N SER A 164 -15.42 -36.97 5.76
CA SER A 164 -14.39 -36.19 6.44
C SER A 164 -13.20 -35.80 5.54
N MET A 165 -13.49 -35.48 4.27
CA MET A 165 -12.48 -35.14 3.25
C MET A 165 -12.43 -33.63 2.99
N PRO A 166 -11.25 -33.03 2.75
CA PRO A 166 -11.15 -31.62 2.39
C PRO A 166 -11.74 -31.35 1.00
N ILE A 167 -12.20 -30.10 0.80
CA ILE A 167 -12.60 -29.58 -0.52
C ILE A 167 -11.70 -28.43 -0.91
N TYR A 168 -11.14 -28.49 -2.10
CA TYR A 168 -10.36 -27.40 -2.71
C TYR A 168 -11.04 -26.86 -3.96
N LEU A 169 -10.92 -25.57 -4.21
CA LEU A 169 -11.39 -24.94 -5.45
C LEU A 169 -10.57 -23.69 -5.79
N GLU A 170 -10.48 -23.38 -7.08
CA GLU A 170 -10.09 -22.09 -7.58
C GLU A 170 -11.33 -21.21 -7.78
N SER A 171 -11.29 -19.99 -7.22
CA SER A 171 -12.38 -19.03 -7.36
C SER A 171 -11.87 -17.73 -7.95
N THR A 172 -12.63 -17.15 -8.87
CA THR A 172 -12.46 -15.73 -9.19
C THR A 172 -12.67 -14.88 -7.94
N ILE A 173 -12.06 -13.69 -7.90
CA ILE A 173 -12.19 -12.76 -6.77
C ILE A 173 -13.66 -12.43 -6.48
N SER A 174 -14.47 -12.22 -7.51
CA SER A 174 -15.90 -11.91 -7.39
C SER A 174 -16.73 -13.06 -6.81
N ALA A 175 -16.37 -14.31 -7.13
CA ALA A 175 -17.08 -15.50 -6.63
C ALA A 175 -16.60 -15.93 -5.23
N ALA A 176 -15.41 -15.49 -4.78
CA ALA A 176 -14.83 -15.92 -3.51
C ALA A 176 -15.74 -15.62 -2.30
N ARG A 177 -16.50 -14.52 -2.36
CA ARG A 177 -17.49 -14.15 -1.32
C ARG A 177 -18.59 -15.20 -1.16
N LEU A 178 -19.02 -15.87 -2.23
CA LEU A 178 -19.99 -16.97 -2.15
C LEU A 178 -19.41 -18.15 -1.38
N TYR A 179 -18.21 -18.59 -1.76
CA TYR A 179 -17.56 -19.74 -1.13
C TYR A 179 -17.19 -19.48 0.33
N ARG A 180 -16.82 -18.24 0.69
CA ARG A 180 -16.65 -17.84 2.10
C ARG A 180 -17.90 -18.09 2.94
N ARG A 181 -19.10 -17.75 2.43
CA ARG A 181 -20.38 -18.04 3.12
C ARG A 181 -20.70 -19.53 3.25
N LEU A 182 -20.09 -20.36 2.39
CA LEU A 182 -20.15 -21.81 2.48
C LEU A 182 -19.05 -22.39 3.39
N GLY A 183 -18.26 -21.52 4.04
CA GLY A 183 -17.21 -21.86 4.98
C GLY A 183 -15.92 -22.36 4.32
N PHE A 184 -15.59 -21.83 3.14
CA PHE A 184 -14.26 -21.97 2.54
C PHE A 184 -13.35 -20.82 2.99
N THR A 185 -12.08 -21.11 3.17
CA THR A 185 -11.03 -20.13 3.49
C THR A 185 -10.10 -19.97 2.29
N ALA A 186 -9.85 -18.74 1.86
CA ALA A 186 -8.82 -18.46 0.84
C ALA A 186 -7.43 -18.60 1.50
N LEU A 187 -6.53 -19.35 0.87
CA LEU A 187 -5.20 -19.65 1.42
C LEU A 187 -4.05 -19.39 0.44
N ASP A 188 -4.35 -19.25 -0.85
CA ASP A 188 -3.36 -19.02 -1.90
C ASP A 188 -4.00 -18.24 -3.06
N GLY A 189 -3.16 -17.81 -3.99
CA GLY A 189 -3.53 -17.07 -5.17
C GLY A 189 -2.77 -17.47 -6.41
N LEU A 190 -3.41 -17.23 -7.54
CA LEU A 190 -2.77 -17.19 -8.84
C LEU A 190 -3.10 -15.89 -9.54
N SER A 191 -2.07 -15.29 -10.12
CA SER A 191 -2.16 -14.07 -10.91
C SER A 191 -1.42 -14.23 -12.24
N MET A 192 -1.94 -13.61 -13.31
CA MET A 192 -1.36 -13.65 -14.65
C MET A 192 -1.52 -12.30 -15.34
N SER A 193 -0.49 -11.84 -16.03
CA SER A 193 -0.59 -10.68 -16.95
C SER A 193 -1.09 -11.16 -18.30
N LEU A 194 -2.24 -10.65 -18.72
CA LEU A 194 -2.90 -10.96 -19.98
C LEU A 194 -2.83 -9.76 -20.94
N PRO A 195 -2.92 -9.96 -22.26
CA PRO A 195 -2.94 -8.86 -23.22
C PRO A 195 -4.22 -8.03 -23.06
N GLY A 196 -4.12 -6.73 -23.33
CA GLY A 196 -5.28 -5.84 -23.37
C GLY A 196 -6.28 -6.25 -24.46
N ARG A 197 -7.58 -6.00 -24.25
CA ARG A 197 -8.64 -6.27 -25.26
C ARG A 197 -8.59 -5.35 -26.49
N SER A 198 -7.70 -4.35 -26.51
CA SER A 198 -7.45 -3.44 -27.63
C SER A 198 -5.96 -3.15 -27.78
N SER A 199 -5.52 -2.71 -28.97
CA SER A 199 -4.13 -2.30 -29.26
C SER A 199 -3.65 -1.07 -28.46
N GLU A 200 -4.53 -0.44 -27.68
CA GLU A 200 -4.25 0.72 -26.83
C GLU A 200 -4.35 0.42 -25.33
N GLY A 201 -4.78 -0.80 -24.95
CA GLY A 201 -4.89 -1.21 -23.55
C GLY A 201 -3.61 -1.89 -23.06
N GLY A 202 -3.09 -1.46 -21.90
CA GLY A 202 -2.02 -2.16 -21.19
C GLY A 202 -2.40 -3.59 -20.75
N PRO A 203 -1.46 -4.34 -20.15
CA PRO A 203 -1.74 -5.69 -19.68
C PRO A 203 -2.85 -5.69 -18.61
N ASN A 204 -3.79 -6.62 -18.73
CA ASN A 204 -4.82 -6.87 -17.70
C ASN A 204 -4.29 -7.92 -16.72
N VAL A 205 -4.49 -7.72 -15.41
CA VAL A 205 -4.16 -8.76 -14.41
C VAL A 205 -5.38 -9.67 -14.23
N TYR A 206 -5.19 -10.96 -14.48
CA TYR A 206 -6.15 -12.00 -14.14
C TYR A 206 -5.82 -12.58 -12.77
N GLU A 207 -6.83 -12.76 -11.92
CA GLU A 207 -6.65 -13.23 -10.54
C GLU A 207 -7.71 -14.27 -10.14
N GLU A 208 -7.24 -15.33 -9.51
CA GLU A 208 -8.06 -16.29 -8.76
C GLU A 208 -7.42 -16.57 -7.39
N VAL A 209 -8.25 -17.05 -6.46
CA VAL A 209 -7.84 -17.52 -5.15
C VAL A 209 -8.11 -19.00 -4.98
N GLY A 210 -7.11 -19.72 -4.46
CA GLY A 210 -7.24 -21.08 -4.02
C GLY A 210 -7.91 -21.12 -2.66
N MET A 211 -9.07 -21.78 -2.57
CA MET A 211 -9.87 -21.85 -1.37
C MET A 211 -10.00 -23.29 -0.86
N LEU A 212 -9.93 -23.46 0.45
CA LEU A 212 -9.98 -24.75 1.13
C LEU A 212 -11.13 -24.77 2.13
N LYS A 213 -11.85 -25.89 2.18
CA LYS A 213 -12.74 -26.24 3.28
C LYS A 213 -12.28 -27.54 3.92
N THR A 214 -12.22 -27.54 5.25
CA THR A 214 -11.95 -28.73 6.07
C THR A 214 -13.05 -28.89 7.11
N TRP A 215 -13.03 -29.99 7.86
CA TRP A 215 -14.08 -30.37 8.83
C TRP A 215 -13.51 -30.53 10.24
N ASP A 216 -12.39 -29.86 10.54
CA ASP A 216 -11.76 -29.92 11.86
C ASP A 216 -12.65 -29.21 12.90
N GLU A 217 -12.81 -29.77 14.10
CA GLU A 217 -13.74 -29.24 15.12
C GLU A 217 -13.32 -27.84 15.64
N ASN A 218 -12.06 -27.45 15.42
CA ASN A 218 -11.52 -26.11 15.68
C ASN A 218 -11.58 -25.17 14.46
N ALA A 219 -12.01 -25.65 13.29
CA ALA A 219 -12.11 -24.86 12.04
C ALA A 219 -13.52 -24.28 11.83
N ASP A 220 -14.50 -24.72 12.62
CA ASP A 220 -15.88 -24.23 12.63
C ASP A 220 -16.09 -22.98 13.52
N GLU A 221 -15.03 -22.43 14.13
CA GLU A 221 -15.01 -21.00 14.46
C GLU A 221 -15.09 -20.25 13.14
N ALA A 222 -16.33 -19.99 12.73
CA ALA A 222 -16.67 -19.15 11.59
C ALA A 222 -15.73 -17.95 11.61
N PHE A 223 -14.98 -17.74 10.52
CA PHE A 223 -14.13 -16.58 10.34
C PHE A 223 -14.94 -15.33 10.68
N GLU A 224 -14.84 -14.86 11.92
CA GLU A 224 -15.35 -13.56 12.29
C GLU A 224 -14.59 -12.56 11.42
N TYR A 225 -15.36 -11.69 10.77
CA TYR A 225 -14.79 -10.65 9.94
C TYR A 225 -13.90 -9.79 10.83
N TRP A 226 -12.60 -9.78 10.57
CA TRP A 226 -11.66 -8.99 11.34
C TRP A 226 -11.82 -7.51 10.96
N ASP A 227 -12.14 -6.66 11.93
CA ASP A 227 -12.36 -5.22 11.75
C ASP A 227 -11.56 -4.34 12.73
N SER A 228 -10.60 -4.94 13.44
CA SER A 228 -9.74 -4.26 14.43
C SER A 228 -8.77 -3.24 13.79
N SER A 229 -8.00 -2.59 14.66
CA SER A 229 -6.99 -1.59 14.34
C SER A 229 -5.80 -2.20 13.59
N LEU A 230 -5.23 -1.44 12.65
CA LEU A 230 -3.98 -1.79 11.97
C LEU A 230 -2.71 -1.25 12.66
N ASN A 231 -2.85 -0.65 13.84
CA ASN A 231 -1.70 -0.39 14.72
C ASN A 231 -0.94 -1.71 14.96
N ILE A 232 0.39 -1.70 14.87
CA ILE A 232 1.18 -2.94 14.91
C ILE A 232 1.04 -3.64 16.26
N THR A 233 0.97 -2.88 17.35
CA THR A 233 0.79 -3.43 18.69
C THR A 233 -0.59 -4.10 18.84
N SER A 234 -1.67 -3.48 18.32
CA SER A 234 -3.00 -4.12 18.29
C SER A 234 -3.01 -5.38 17.42
N LEU A 235 -2.38 -5.35 16.25
CA LEU A 235 -2.27 -6.52 15.38
C LEU A 235 -1.55 -7.70 16.04
N TYR A 236 -0.51 -7.42 16.83
CA TYR A 236 0.16 -8.49 17.58
C TYR A 236 -0.72 -9.08 18.68
N GLN A 237 -1.51 -8.28 19.37
CA GLN A 237 -2.50 -8.78 20.32
C GLN A 237 -3.53 -9.69 19.62
N ASP A 238 -4.00 -9.29 18.44
CA ASP A 238 -4.91 -10.09 17.63
C ASP A 238 -4.25 -11.41 17.17
N TYR A 239 -2.99 -11.36 16.75
CA TYR A 239 -2.23 -12.56 16.35
C TYR A 239 -1.97 -13.52 17.52
N ASP A 240 -1.72 -12.99 18.71
CA ASP A 240 -1.59 -13.80 19.93
C ASP A 240 -2.94 -14.38 20.37
N ALA A 241 -4.05 -13.70 20.08
CA ALA A 241 -5.41 -14.19 20.28
C ALA A 241 -5.86 -15.22 19.23
N GLY A 242 -5.03 -15.51 18.22
CA GLY A 242 -5.28 -16.55 17.22
C GLY A 242 -5.75 -16.03 15.85
N ILE A 243 -5.90 -14.72 15.68
CA ILE A 243 -6.15 -14.12 14.36
C ILE A 243 -4.94 -14.41 13.46
N LYS A 244 -5.22 -14.79 12.22
CA LYS A 244 -4.17 -15.10 11.24
C LYS A 244 -3.92 -13.90 10.33
N PRO A 245 -2.67 -13.60 9.91
CA PRO A 245 -2.38 -12.60 8.88
C PRO A 245 -3.26 -12.70 7.63
N GLN A 246 -3.68 -13.91 7.22
CA GLN A 246 -4.62 -14.11 6.11
C GLN A 246 -5.99 -13.44 6.34
N GLN A 247 -6.50 -13.43 7.58
CA GLN A 247 -7.74 -12.73 7.95
C GLN A 247 -7.59 -11.22 7.78
N VAL A 248 -6.46 -10.68 8.26
CA VAL A 248 -6.12 -9.27 8.14
C VAL A 248 -5.98 -8.85 6.68
N ILE A 249 -5.26 -9.62 5.86
CA ILE A 249 -5.13 -9.34 4.42
C ILE A 249 -6.47 -9.42 3.70
N GLN A 250 -7.33 -10.39 4.03
CA GLN A 250 -8.68 -10.46 3.46
C GLN A 250 -9.50 -9.20 3.80
N ALA A 251 -9.48 -8.76 5.06
CA ALA A 251 -10.18 -7.56 5.49
C ALA A 251 -9.62 -6.30 4.81
N ILE A 252 -8.30 -6.21 4.67
CA ILE A 252 -7.65 -5.09 3.95
C ILE A 252 -8.08 -5.03 2.50
N TYR A 253 -8.10 -6.16 1.78
CA TYR A 253 -8.52 -6.15 0.38
C TYR A 253 -10.02 -5.89 0.22
N ASP A 254 -10.85 -6.31 1.19
CA ASP A 254 -12.26 -5.92 1.24
C ASP A 254 -12.40 -4.39 1.48
N ARG A 255 -11.58 -3.78 2.35
CA ARG A 255 -11.51 -2.32 2.57
C ARG A 255 -11.01 -1.57 1.32
N ILE A 256 -9.96 -2.06 0.66
CA ILE A 256 -9.41 -1.48 -0.56
C ILE A 256 -10.47 -1.51 -1.67
N ASP A 257 -11.19 -2.61 -1.84
CA ASP A 257 -12.24 -2.72 -2.85
C ASP A 257 -13.37 -1.71 -2.62
N ALA A 258 -13.80 -1.55 -1.36
CA ALA A 258 -14.79 -0.53 -1.00
C ALA A 258 -14.27 0.92 -1.21
N TYR A 259 -12.97 1.16 -0.99
CA TYR A 259 -12.36 2.49 -1.10
C TYR A 259 -12.09 2.92 -2.55
N LYS A 260 -12.08 1.99 -3.52
CA LYS A 260 -11.87 2.31 -4.96
C LYS A 260 -12.87 3.34 -5.48
N ASP A 261 -14.10 3.32 -4.98
CA ASP A 261 -15.15 4.27 -5.37
C ASP A 261 -15.01 5.65 -4.71
N VAL A 262 -14.18 5.74 -3.66
CA VAL A 262 -13.90 7.01 -2.94
C VAL A 262 -12.75 7.74 -3.62
N GLN A 263 -11.60 7.09 -3.75
CA GLN A 263 -10.41 7.63 -4.44
C GLN A 263 -9.75 6.54 -5.30
N PRO A 264 -10.12 6.40 -6.58
CA PRO A 264 -9.63 5.30 -7.44
C PRO A 264 -8.12 5.39 -7.75
N SER A 265 -7.53 6.57 -7.57
CA SER A 265 -6.13 6.88 -7.93
C SER A 265 -5.14 6.71 -6.77
N VAL A 266 -5.51 6.08 -5.66
CA VAL A 266 -4.62 5.91 -4.48
C VAL A 266 -3.42 5.02 -4.82
N TRP A 267 -3.64 3.96 -5.59
CA TRP A 267 -2.64 2.97 -5.96
C TRP A 267 -2.20 3.18 -7.40
N THR A 268 -0.89 3.29 -7.65
CA THR A 268 -0.34 3.20 -9.02
C THR A 268 -0.04 1.76 -9.41
N HIS A 269 0.17 0.90 -8.41
CA HIS A 269 0.24 -0.54 -8.55
C HIS A 269 -0.33 -1.21 -7.30
N LEU A 270 -1.32 -2.09 -7.43
CA LEU A 270 -1.84 -2.90 -6.32
C LEU A 270 -1.37 -4.34 -6.55
N GLN A 271 -0.85 -5.00 -5.50
CA GLN A 271 -0.52 -6.42 -5.61
C GLN A 271 -1.79 -7.25 -5.78
N PRO A 272 -1.75 -8.33 -6.57
CA PRO A 272 -2.85 -9.28 -6.62
C PRO A 272 -3.20 -9.81 -5.23
N PHE A 273 -4.50 -9.86 -4.89
CA PHE A 273 -4.96 -10.26 -3.56
C PHE A 273 -4.39 -11.63 -3.16
N GLY A 274 -4.46 -12.57 -4.10
CA GLY A 274 -4.00 -13.92 -3.91
C GLY A 274 -2.48 -14.02 -3.68
N ASP A 275 -1.67 -13.13 -4.26
CA ASP A 275 -0.21 -13.13 -4.05
C ASP A 275 0.14 -12.65 -2.64
N VAL A 276 -0.55 -11.62 -2.12
CA VAL A 276 -0.36 -11.14 -0.74
C VAL A 276 -0.88 -12.17 0.27
N LEU A 277 -1.98 -12.85 -0.05
CA LEU A 277 -2.52 -13.93 0.78
C LEU A 277 -1.56 -15.13 0.84
N ARG A 278 -0.95 -15.49 -0.29
CA ARG A 278 0.11 -16.51 -0.34
C ARG A 278 1.28 -16.12 0.55
N ALA A 279 1.77 -14.88 0.42
CA ALA A 279 2.85 -14.38 1.27
C ALA A 279 2.50 -14.45 2.76
N ALA A 280 1.27 -14.07 3.14
CA ALA A 280 0.76 -14.19 4.50
C ALA A 280 0.72 -15.64 5.01
N ASN A 281 0.38 -16.59 4.13
CA ASN A 281 0.37 -18.01 4.46
C ASN A 281 1.79 -18.56 4.68
N GLU A 282 2.75 -18.17 3.85
CA GLU A 282 4.15 -18.58 3.94
C GLU A 282 4.84 -18.13 5.23
N LEU A 283 4.36 -17.06 5.87
CA LEU A 283 4.91 -16.54 7.13
C LEU A 283 4.91 -17.57 8.27
N HIS A 284 3.88 -18.42 8.36
CA HIS A 284 3.79 -19.46 9.39
C HIS A 284 4.77 -20.61 9.13
N THR A 285 5.00 -20.92 7.86
CA THR A 285 5.97 -21.95 7.46
C THR A 285 7.39 -21.46 7.69
N ARG A 286 7.66 -20.18 7.40
CA ARG A 286 8.99 -19.57 7.56
C ARG A 286 9.33 -19.30 9.03
N TRP A 287 8.34 -18.93 9.85
CA TRP A 287 8.51 -18.65 11.28
C TRP A 287 7.45 -19.38 12.13
N PRO A 288 7.57 -20.72 12.29
CA PRO A 288 6.60 -21.51 13.03
C PRO A 288 6.64 -21.27 14.54
N ASN A 289 7.79 -20.84 15.07
CA ASN A 289 7.96 -20.51 16.48
C ASN A 289 7.64 -19.01 16.71
N PRO A 290 6.60 -18.67 17.49
CA PRO A 290 6.27 -17.28 17.80
C PRO A 290 7.44 -16.47 18.38
N ALA A 291 8.30 -17.09 19.20
CA ALA A 291 9.45 -16.42 19.80
C ALA A 291 10.57 -16.05 18.81
N GLN A 292 10.47 -16.51 17.55
CA GLN A 292 11.43 -16.22 16.48
C GLN A 292 10.80 -15.37 15.36
N ARG A 293 9.56 -14.89 15.53
CA ARG A 293 8.91 -14.05 14.54
C ARG A 293 9.64 -12.70 14.43
N PRO A 294 9.90 -12.22 13.20
CA PRO A 294 10.59 -10.96 12.99
C PRO A 294 9.71 -9.75 13.33
N PRO A 295 10.30 -8.53 13.45
CA PRO A 295 9.61 -7.35 13.99
C PRO A 295 8.48 -6.76 13.15
N LEU A 296 8.24 -7.25 11.93
CA LEU A 296 7.11 -6.86 11.08
C LEU A 296 6.32 -8.09 10.59
N TRP A 297 6.40 -9.22 11.31
CA TRP A 297 5.71 -10.46 10.94
C TRP A 297 4.21 -10.22 10.75
N GLY A 298 3.71 -10.42 9.54
CA GLY A 298 2.30 -10.27 9.22
C GLY A 298 1.82 -8.82 9.11
N ILE A 299 2.72 -7.83 9.08
CA ILE A 299 2.34 -6.42 9.06
C ILE A 299 2.22 -5.92 7.62
N PRO A 300 1.02 -5.50 7.17
CA PRO A 300 0.77 -5.02 5.81
C PRO A 300 1.29 -3.60 5.61
N PHE A 301 1.99 -3.36 4.50
CA PHE A 301 2.57 -2.06 4.20
C PHE A 301 2.53 -1.70 2.72
N SER A 302 2.56 -0.41 2.45
CA SER A 302 2.70 0.15 1.10
C SER A 302 4.01 0.89 0.93
N VAL A 303 4.37 1.18 -0.32
CA VAL A 303 5.53 2.00 -0.64
C VAL A 303 5.17 3.09 -1.64
N LYS A 304 5.74 4.27 -1.49
CA LYS A 304 5.63 5.34 -2.49
C LYS A 304 6.20 4.89 -3.83
N ASP A 305 5.58 5.32 -4.93
CA ASP A 305 5.99 4.94 -6.30
C ASP A 305 7.35 5.52 -6.77
N SER A 306 8.13 6.11 -5.86
CA SER A 306 9.54 6.45 -6.06
C SER A 306 10.50 5.40 -5.51
N ILE A 307 10.00 4.34 -4.86
CA ILE A 307 10.80 3.27 -4.25
C ILE A 307 10.73 2.03 -5.14
N ASP A 308 11.89 1.48 -5.46
CA ASP A 308 12.04 0.32 -6.33
C ASP A 308 11.63 -0.98 -5.65
N VAL A 309 10.83 -1.77 -6.37
CA VAL A 309 10.44 -3.13 -6.01
C VAL A 309 10.68 -4.00 -7.25
N ALA A 310 11.51 -5.03 -7.11
CA ALA A 310 11.90 -5.88 -8.22
C ALA A 310 10.67 -6.43 -8.98
N GLY A 311 10.64 -6.24 -10.29
CA GLY A 311 9.55 -6.70 -11.17
C GLY A 311 8.27 -5.85 -11.13
N VAL A 312 8.21 -4.78 -10.32
CA VAL A 312 7.05 -3.87 -10.23
C VAL A 312 7.45 -2.49 -10.79
N PRO A 313 6.68 -1.88 -11.72
CA PRO A 313 7.02 -0.59 -12.28
C PRO A 313 7.23 0.51 -11.22
N THR A 314 8.32 1.26 -11.34
CA THR A 314 8.58 2.52 -10.65
C THR A 314 8.29 3.66 -11.61
N THR A 315 7.17 4.36 -11.40
CA THR A 315 6.69 5.37 -12.34
C THR A 315 7.10 6.79 -11.97
N ILE A 316 7.48 7.03 -10.70
CA ILE A 316 7.80 8.36 -10.15
C ILE A 316 6.72 9.43 -10.42
N GLY A 317 5.46 9.01 -10.59
CA GLY A 317 4.37 9.91 -11.00
C GLY A 317 4.52 10.44 -12.44
N CYS A 318 5.35 9.81 -13.27
CA CYS A 318 5.66 10.19 -14.64
C CYS A 318 5.71 8.95 -15.56
N PRO A 319 4.59 8.59 -16.22
CA PRO A 319 4.51 7.41 -17.09
C PRO A 319 5.66 7.30 -18.10
N ALA A 320 6.08 8.43 -18.69
CA ALA A 320 7.15 8.50 -19.69
C ALA A 320 8.57 8.19 -19.15
N LEU A 321 8.76 8.16 -17.84
CA LEU A 321 10.01 7.83 -17.16
C LEU A 321 9.91 6.50 -16.37
N SER A 322 8.83 5.73 -16.59
CA SER A 322 8.62 4.49 -15.85
C SER A 322 9.71 3.47 -16.17
N THR A 323 10.20 2.79 -15.14
CA THR A 323 11.16 1.69 -15.26
C THR A 323 10.68 0.50 -14.46
N VAL A 324 11.10 -0.72 -14.82
CA VAL A 324 10.86 -1.91 -14.01
C VAL A 324 12.22 -2.35 -13.45
N PRO A 325 12.50 -2.11 -12.15
CA PRO A 325 13.78 -2.45 -11.56
C PRO A 325 13.93 -3.97 -11.42
N ASN A 326 15.17 -4.46 -11.56
CA ASN A 326 15.50 -5.87 -11.34
C ASN A 326 15.87 -6.19 -9.89
N VAL A 327 16.10 -5.15 -9.08
CA VAL A 327 16.53 -5.26 -7.68
C VAL A 327 15.68 -4.30 -6.86
N SER A 328 15.13 -4.76 -5.75
CA SER A 328 14.36 -3.91 -4.84
C SER A 328 15.28 -2.97 -4.04
N ALA A 329 14.75 -1.82 -3.63
CA ALA A 329 15.44 -0.92 -2.71
C ALA A 329 15.77 -1.67 -1.39
N PRO A 330 16.95 -1.45 -0.76
CA PRO A 330 17.29 -2.11 0.50
C PRO A 330 16.26 -1.87 1.60
N VAL A 331 15.68 -0.66 1.67
CA VAL A 331 14.63 -0.35 2.66
C VAL A 331 13.38 -1.22 2.50
N PHE A 332 12.96 -1.50 1.26
CA PHE A 332 11.85 -2.41 0.98
C PHE A 332 12.24 -3.84 1.39
N GLN A 333 13.44 -4.28 1.02
CA GLN A 333 13.90 -5.64 1.32
C GLN A 333 14.01 -5.87 2.83
N HIS A 334 14.44 -4.87 3.61
CA HIS A 334 14.46 -4.95 5.07
C HIS A 334 13.06 -5.20 5.65
N CYS A 335 12.02 -4.55 5.11
CA CYS A 335 10.63 -4.79 5.55
C CYS A 335 10.15 -6.20 5.20
N ILE A 336 10.46 -6.70 4.00
CA ILE A 336 10.11 -8.08 3.58
C ILE A 336 10.85 -9.12 4.43
N ASP A 337 12.14 -8.93 4.67
CA ASP A 337 12.95 -9.82 5.50
C ASP A 337 12.49 -9.81 6.96
N ALA A 338 11.95 -8.68 7.43
CA ALA A 338 11.31 -8.54 8.72
C ALA A 338 9.87 -9.11 8.76
N GLY A 339 9.39 -9.78 7.71
CA GLY A 339 8.10 -10.46 7.65
C GLY A 339 6.92 -9.59 7.26
N GLY A 340 7.16 -8.37 6.77
CA GLY A 340 6.13 -7.45 6.29
C GLY A 340 5.46 -7.95 5.00
N LEU A 341 4.19 -7.59 4.82
CA LEU A 341 3.36 -7.97 3.68
C LEU A 341 3.14 -6.78 2.75
N PHE A 342 3.77 -6.80 1.59
CA PHE A 342 3.68 -5.71 0.62
C PHE A 342 2.34 -5.71 -0.10
N VAL A 343 1.58 -4.61 0.02
CA VAL A 343 0.25 -4.45 -0.56
C VAL A 343 0.29 -3.73 -1.91
N GLY A 344 1.14 -2.72 -2.09
CA GLY A 344 1.20 -2.00 -3.36
C GLY A 344 2.00 -0.70 -3.34
N LYS A 345 2.12 -0.10 -4.53
CA LYS A 345 2.75 1.20 -4.75
C LYS A 345 1.70 2.30 -4.78
N THR A 346 1.96 3.37 -4.02
CA THR A 346 1.02 4.46 -3.84
C THR A 346 1.32 5.63 -4.77
N ASN A 347 0.27 6.31 -5.21
CA ASN A 347 0.35 7.55 -5.97
C ASN A 347 1.12 8.63 -5.20
N MET A 348 1.69 9.57 -5.95
CA MET A 348 2.56 10.62 -5.46
C MET A 348 2.53 11.83 -6.39
N GLU A 349 2.98 12.99 -5.92
CA GLU A 349 3.29 14.09 -6.84
C GLU A 349 4.47 13.74 -7.74
N GLN A 350 4.33 14.06 -9.02
CA GLN A 350 5.29 13.74 -10.05
C GLN A 350 6.72 14.20 -9.68
N LEU A 351 7.67 13.28 -9.80
CA LEU A 351 9.10 13.45 -9.47
C LEU A 351 9.33 13.94 -8.03
N ALA A 352 8.42 13.63 -7.11
CA ALA A 352 8.42 14.13 -5.74
C ALA A 352 8.55 15.67 -5.63
N THR A 353 8.04 16.40 -6.63
CA THR A 353 8.20 17.86 -6.74
C THR A 353 6.91 18.58 -6.36
N GLY A 354 6.67 18.68 -5.06
CA GLY A 354 5.65 19.52 -4.44
C GLY A 354 5.15 18.98 -3.08
N MET A 355 4.25 19.74 -2.47
CA MET A 355 3.72 19.51 -1.12
C MET A 355 2.18 19.53 -1.05
N THR A 356 1.48 19.55 -2.18
CA THR A 356 0.02 19.64 -2.24
C THR A 356 -0.68 18.30 -2.47
N GLY A 357 -0.06 17.35 -3.18
CA GLY A 357 -0.69 16.12 -3.65
C GLY A 357 -1.40 16.25 -5.01
N CYS A 358 -1.43 17.45 -5.60
CA CYS A 358 -2.25 17.77 -6.79
C CYS A 358 -1.52 17.62 -8.14
N ARG A 359 -0.26 17.16 -8.15
CA ARG A 359 0.61 17.12 -9.35
C ARG A 359 0.84 15.70 -9.85
N SER A 360 -0.22 14.90 -9.98
CA SER A 360 -0.12 13.51 -10.45
C SER A 360 -0.95 13.28 -11.72
N PRO A 361 -0.38 12.69 -12.78
CA PRO A 361 -1.15 12.30 -13.97
C PRO A 361 -2.10 11.11 -13.70
N TYR A 362 -1.95 10.42 -12.57
CA TYR A 362 -2.85 9.33 -12.16
C TYR A 362 -4.14 9.84 -11.52
N GLY A 363 -4.19 11.13 -11.15
CA GLY A 363 -5.33 11.77 -10.49
C GLY A 363 -4.92 12.46 -9.20
N THR A 364 -5.61 13.57 -8.89
CA THR A 364 -5.46 14.32 -7.64
C THR A 364 -6.22 13.61 -6.52
N LEU A 365 -5.52 13.35 -5.42
CA LEU A 365 -6.09 12.82 -4.19
C LEU A 365 -6.50 13.98 -3.26
N HIS A 366 -7.41 13.70 -2.34
CA HIS A 366 -7.91 14.63 -1.33
C HIS A 366 -7.64 14.11 0.10
N SER A 367 -7.70 15.02 1.07
CA SER A 367 -7.59 14.65 2.50
C SER A 367 -8.66 13.63 2.87
N THR A 368 -8.32 12.70 3.76
CA THR A 368 -9.26 11.73 4.34
C THR A 368 -10.31 12.39 5.23
N PHE A 369 -10.05 13.63 5.69
CA PHE A 369 -11.00 14.44 6.47
C PHE A 369 -11.92 15.30 5.61
N SER A 370 -11.54 15.59 4.35
CA SER A 370 -12.34 16.44 3.46
C SER A 370 -12.00 16.23 1.99
N LYS A 371 -13.03 15.99 1.17
CA LYS A 371 -12.92 15.89 -0.30
C LYS A 371 -12.53 17.20 -0.98
N MET A 372 -12.72 18.33 -0.31
CA MET A 372 -12.40 19.67 -0.83
C MET A 372 -10.95 20.06 -0.58
N HIS A 373 -10.32 19.46 0.44
CA HIS A 373 -8.99 19.84 0.89
C HIS A 373 -7.92 18.95 0.32
N ILE A 374 -6.74 19.53 0.12
CA ILE A 374 -5.61 18.78 -0.43
C ILE A 374 -5.18 17.66 0.52
N VAL A 375 -4.71 16.55 -0.05
CA VAL A 375 -4.11 15.44 0.72
C VAL A 375 -2.72 15.78 1.27
N GLY A 376 -2.02 16.75 0.67
CA GLY A 376 -0.61 17.02 0.93
C GLY A 376 0.31 16.12 0.11
N GLY A 377 1.53 16.59 -0.09
CA GLY A 377 2.47 15.91 -0.98
C GLY A 377 3.91 15.96 -0.49
N SER A 378 4.83 15.25 -1.14
CA SER A 378 4.60 14.46 -2.35
C SER A 378 4.16 13.01 -2.10
N SER A 379 4.15 12.52 -0.86
CA SER A 379 3.75 11.14 -0.51
C SER A 379 2.24 11.01 -0.29
N SER A 380 1.45 11.49 -1.24
CA SER A 380 -0.01 11.64 -1.13
C SER A 380 -0.74 10.31 -0.91
N GLY A 381 -0.56 9.34 -1.81
CA GLY A 381 -1.22 8.04 -1.70
C GLY A 381 -0.77 7.28 -0.45
N SER A 382 0.50 7.42 -0.05
CA SER A 382 1.03 6.80 1.17
C SER A 382 0.29 7.27 2.42
N ALA A 383 -0.11 8.53 2.50
CA ALA A 383 -0.85 9.04 3.65
C ALA A 383 -2.29 8.53 3.66
N VAL A 384 -2.96 8.50 2.50
CA VAL A 384 -4.32 7.94 2.39
C VAL A 384 -4.35 6.48 2.82
N THR A 385 -3.40 5.67 2.35
CA THR A 385 -3.39 4.23 2.67
C THR A 385 -3.24 3.94 4.16
N VAL A 386 -2.51 4.76 4.90
CA VAL A 386 -2.33 4.61 6.34
C VAL A 386 -3.54 5.18 7.10
N SER A 387 -3.97 6.39 6.74
CA SER A 387 -5.08 7.10 7.40
C SER A 387 -6.42 6.35 7.29
N GLU A 388 -6.69 5.70 6.15
CA GLU A 388 -7.92 4.93 5.92
C GLU A 388 -7.82 3.46 6.38
N GLY A 389 -6.73 3.08 7.04
CA GLY A 389 -6.53 1.70 7.51
C GLY A 389 -6.53 0.68 6.36
N LEU A 390 -5.92 1.03 5.23
CA LEU A 390 -5.66 0.11 4.10
C LEU A 390 -4.32 -0.62 4.28
N VAL A 391 -3.40 -0.05 5.06
CA VAL A 391 -2.14 -0.67 5.50
C VAL A 391 -1.76 -0.16 6.89
N SER A 392 -0.87 -0.85 7.60
CA SER A 392 -0.38 -0.42 8.91
C SER A 392 0.59 0.75 8.82
N PHE A 393 1.43 0.76 7.78
CA PHE A 393 2.39 1.83 7.54
C PHE A 393 2.75 1.96 6.06
N SER A 394 3.35 3.08 5.70
CA SER A 394 3.89 3.29 4.36
C SER A 394 5.32 3.80 4.39
N LEU A 395 6.14 3.29 3.47
CA LEU A 395 7.44 3.85 3.14
C LEU A 395 7.27 4.99 2.14
N GLY A 396 7.95 6.11 2.34
CA GLY A 396 8.00 7.20 1.37
C GLY A 396 9.30 8.00 1.43
N SER A 397 9.25 9.23 0.93
CA SER A 397 10.42 10.10 0.85
C SER A 397 10.08 11.53 1.29
N ASP A 398 11.02 12.16 1.98
CA ASP A 398 10.93 13.55 2.44
C ASP A 398 12.19 14.32 2.06
N THR A 399 11.99 15.38 1.28
CA THR A 399 13.02 16.37 0.88
C THR A 399 12.70 17.76 1.42
N ALA A 400 11.40 18.10 1.41
CA ALA A 400 10.88 19.44 1.64
C ALA A 400 9.78 19.47 2.73
N GLY A 401 9.34 18.30 3.20
CA GLY A 401 8.08 18.12 3.91
C GLY A 401 7.22 16.98 3.36
N SER A 402 7.76 16.17 2.44
CA SER A 402 6.96 15.23 1.65
C SER A 402 6.36 14.04 2.40
N ILE A 403 6.72 13.85 3.67
CA ILE A 403 6.04 12.94 4.59
C ILE A 403 5.29 13.71 5.68
N ARG A 404 5.87 14.81 6.17
CA ARG A 404 5.31 15.62 7.24
C ARG A 404 4.00 16.32 6.87
N VAL A 405 3.94 16.95 5.70
CA VAL A 405 2.75 17.66 5.20
C VAL A 405 1.57 16.71 4.97
N PRO A 406 1.70 15.60 4.21
CA PRO A 406 0.60 14.67 4.05
C PRO A 406 0.26 13.93 5.35
N ALA A 407 1.18 13.74 6.30
CA ALA A 407 0.86 13.20 7.61
C ALA A 407 -0.13 14.11 8.36
N LEU A 408 0.16 15.42 8.43
CA LEU A 408 -0.71 16.43 9.03
C LEU A 408 -2.12 16.38 8.42
N PHE A 409 -2.23 16.54 7.11
CA PHE A 409 -3.54 16.70 6.45
C PHE A 409 -4.40 15.44 6.45
N ASN A 410 -3.86 14.30 6.89
CA ASN A 410 -4.59 13.04 7.02
C ASN A 410 -4.54 12.48 8.46
N GLY A 411 -4.19 13.31 9.44
CA GLY A 411 -4.32 12.98 10.87
C GLY A 411 -3.48 11.77 11.33
N ILE A 412 -2.29 11.58 10.73
CA ILE A 412 -1.38 10.47 11.06
C ILE A 412 0.02 11.00 11.35
N LEU A 413 0.94 10.12 11.76
CA LEU A 413 2.32 10.48 12.05
C LEU A 413 3.18 10.41 10.79
N GLY A 414 4.11 11.36 10.68
CA GLY A 414 5.14 11.38 9.64
C GLY A 414 6.53 11.47 10.25
N PHE A 415 7.36 10.45 10.08
CA PHE A 415 8.72 10.42 10.61
C PHE A 415 9.77 10.56 9.52
N LYS A 416 10.59 11.60 9.66
CA LYS A 416 11.76 11.86 8.83
C LYS A 416 13.03 11.59 9.64
N PRO A 417 13.72 10.46 9.43
CA PRO A 417 14.95 10.14 10.14
C PRO A 417 16.10 11.07 9.73
N THR A 418 17.19 10.97 10.46
CA THR A 418 18.48 11.57 10.11
C THR A 418 18.93 11.10 8.72
N LYS A 419 19.32 12.06 7.87
CA LYS A 419 19.74 11.77 6.50
C LYS A 419 20.91 10.78 6.48
N GLY A 420 20.85 9.80 5.57
CA GLY A 420 21.88 8.78 5.41
C GLY A 420 21.90 7.67 6.46
N THR A 421 20.91 7.61 7.37
CA THR A 421 20.79 6.48 8.34
C THR A 421 19.89 5.35 7.84
N VAL A 422 19.03 5.65 6.87
CA VAL A 422 18.24 4.70 6.09
C VAL A 422 18.71 4.85 4.65
N SER A 423 19.08 3.74 4.01
CA SER A 423 19.58 3.74 2.64
C SER A 423 18.56 4.30 1.66
N ALA A 424 19.00 5.24 0.82
CA ALA A 424 18.21 5.80 -0.28
C ALA A 424 18.46 5.08 -1.63
N ARG A 425 19.28 4.03 -1.65
CA ARG A 425 19.46 3.21 -2.87
C ARG A 425 18.14 2.60 -3.34
N GLY A 426 17.91 2.63 -4.65
CA GLY A 426 16.65 2.21 -5.25
C GLY A 426 15.49 3.16 -4.93
N VAL A 427 15.78 4.38 -4.49
CA VAL A 427 14.80 5.46 -4.40
C VAL A 427 15.15 6.51 -5.44
N ALA A 428 14.18 6.88 -6.27
CA ALA A 428 14.38 7.85 -7.32
C ALA A 428 14.74 9.23 -6.73
N PRO A 429 15.85 9.85 -7.16
CA PRO A 429 16.37 11.06 -6.51
C PRO A 429 15.57 12.30 -6.88
N ALA A 430 15.01 12.99 -5.88
CA ALA A 430 14.43 14.31 -6.06
C ALA A 430 15.49 15.39 -5.82
N CYS A 431 16.14 15.35 -4.66
CA CYS A 431 17.35 16.10 -4.38
C CYS A 431 18.27 15.17 -3.61
N ILE A 432 19.08 14.37 -4.31
CA ILE A 432 19.72 13.20 -3.70
C ILE A 432 20.57 13.52 -2.46
N HIS A 433 21.23 14.69 -2.41
CA HIS A 433 21.98 15.10 -1.20
C HIS A 433 21.09 15.61 -0.06
N GLN A 434 19.78 15.74 -0.25
CA GLN A 434 18.79 16.16 0.74
C GLN A 434 17.76 15.07 1.08
N ASP A 435 17.52 14.12 0.19
CA ASP A 435 16.43 13.14 0.32
C ASP A 435 16.61 12.23 1.54
N CYS A 436 15.50 11.94 2.21
CA CYS A 436 15.42 10.97 3.29
C CYS A 436 14.30 9.97 3.01
N VAL A 437 14.61 8.68 3.02
CA VAL A 437 13.56 7.66 3.15
C VAL A 437 12.91 7.84 4.52
N SER A 438 11.59 7.83 4.55
CA SER A 438 10.79 8.33 5.67
C SER A 438 9.47 7.54 5.78
N PHE A 439 8.78 7.65 6.89
CA PHE A 439 7.73 6.69 7.29
C PHE A 439 6.43 7.39 7.66
N LEU A 440 5.29 6.78 7.30
CA LEU A 440 3.95 7.15 7.76
C LEU A 440 3.36 5.99 8.55
N ALA A 441 2.84 6.26 9.75
CA ALA A 441 2.17 5.29 10.61
C ALA A 441 1.16 5.99 11.53
N THR A 442 0.48 5.25 12.40
CA THR A 442 -0.55 5.79 13.30
C THR A 442 -0.11 5.90 14.76
N SER A 443 1.06 5.36 15.13
CA SER A 443 1.65 5.56 16.47
C SER A 443 3.18 5.73 16.45
N ILE A 444 3.73 6.40 17.47
CA ILE A 444 5.19 6.58 17.60
C ILE A 444 5.89 5.23 17.82
N GLU A 445 5.25 4.31 18.53
CA GLU A 445 5.76 2.95 18.72
C GLU A 445 5.94 2.22 17.37
N ASP A 446 4.95 2.33 16.48
CA ASP A 446 5.02 1.72 15.15
C ASP A 446 6.12 2.36 14.32
N VAL A 447 6.22 3.69 14.34
CA VAL A 447 7.32 4.42 13.68
C VAL A 447 8.68 3.93 14.16
N GLU A 448 8.88 3.80 15.48
CA GLU A 448 10.15 3.36 16.04
C GLU A 448 10.49 1.93 15.61
N ARG A 449 9.50 1.03 15.61
CA ARG A 449 9.62 -0.36 15.14
C ARG A 449 10.04 -0.42 13.68
N ILE A 450 9.39 0.34 12.81
CA ILE A 450 9.70 0.42 11.37
C ILE A 450 11.10 1.00 11.16
N TRP A 451 11.43 2.11 11.82
CA TRP A 451 12.74 2.74 11.71
C TRP A 451 13.87 1.80 12.15
N LYS A 452 13.68 1.04 13.25
CA LYS A 452 14.66 0.05 13.71
C LYS A 452 14.92 -1.06 12.68
N VAL A 453 13.89 -1.47 11.93
CA VAL A 453 14.03 -2.44 10.83
C VAL A 453 14.76 -1.82 9.63
N CYS A 454 14.45 -0.58 9.29
CA CYS A 454 14.94 0.05 8.07
C CYS A 454 16.33 0.69 8.20
N LYS A 455 16.71 1.14 9.41
CA LYS A 455 18.00 1.82 9.63
C LYS A 455 19.18 0.86 9.52
N GLY A 456 20.27 1.35 8.94
CA GLY A 456 21.49 0.57 8.79
C GLY A 456 22.46 1.25 7.85
N PHE A 457 23.75 1.09 8.13
CA PHE A 457 24.80 1.59 7.24
C PHE A 457 24.82 0.75 5.96
N ASP A 458 24.52 1.38 4.82
CA ASP A 458 24.69 0.78 3.50
C ASP A 458 25.97 1.32 2.84
N LYS A 459 26.99 0.47 2.76
CA LYS A 459 28.28 0.79 2.14
C LYS A 459 28.21 1.16 0.66
N GLN A 460 27.12 0.82 -0.03
CA GLN A 460 26.94 1.13 -1.45
C GLN A 460 26.15 2.44 -1.66
N ASP A 461 25.53 2.97 -0.60
CA ASP A 461 24.91 4.30 -0.64
C ASP A 461 25.99 5.34 -0.32
N PHE A 462 26.26 6.22 -1.29
CA PHE A 462 27.32 7.22 -1.19
C PHE A 462 26.98 8.40 -0.27
N PHE A 463 25.72 8.54 0.15
CA PHE A 463 25.30 9.50 1.18
C PHE A 463 25.01 8.84 2.54
N ALA A 464 25.25 7.52 2.68
CA ALA A 464 25.11 6.87 3.96
C ALA A 464 26.09 7.45 4.99
N LYS A 465 25.58 7.73 6.19
CA LYS A 465 26.40 8.17 7.31
C LYS A 465 27.10 6.99 7.95
N LEU A 466 28.38 7.18 8.25
CA LEU A 466 29.14 6.19 9.00
C LEU A 466 28.58 6.08 10.42
N PRO A 467 28.51 4.87 11.01
CA PRO A 467 28.11 4.72 12.41
C PRO A 467 28.93 5.58 13.38
N SER A 468 30.20 5.84 13.08
CA SER A 468 31.09 6.72 13.88
C SER A 468 30.71 8.20 13.83
N GLN A 469 29.87 8.62 12.90
CA GLN A 469 29.35 9.99 12.80
C GLN A 469 28.04 10.18 13.57
N LEU A 470 27.46 9.10 14.07
CA LEU A 470 26.21 9.13 14.85
C LEU A 470 26.54 9.07 16.33
N LEU A 471 25.73 9.75 17.14
CA LEU A 471 25.81 9.63 18.58
C LEU A 471 25.43 8.20 18.98
N ALA A 472 26.18 7.63 19.93
CA ALA A 472 25.79 6.37 20.54
C ALA A 472 24.55 6.63 21.39
N SER A 473 23.37 6.23 20.89
CA SER A 473 22.13 6.35 21.64
C SER A 473 22.21 5.50 22.91
N ASN A 474 21.86 6.11 24.05
CA ASN A 474 21.70 5.45 25.34
C ASN A 474 20.21 5.47 25.70
N GLY A 475 19.41 4.64 25.02
CA GLY A 475 17.94 4.61 25.12
C GLY A 475 17.36 4.43 26.53
N ASN A 476 18.15 4.04 27.52
CA ASN A 476 17.73 3.88 28.92
C ASN A 476 17.82 5.17 29.77
N ARG A 477 18.36 6.27 29.26
CA ARG A 477 18.50 7.51 30.05
C ARG A 477 17.20 8.30 30.12
N GLN A 478 16.93 8.88 31.28
CA GLN A 478 15.83 9.84 31.44
C GLN A 478 16.16 11.10 30.65
N LEU A 479 15.17 11.63 29.92
CA LEU A 479 15.31 12.84 29.11
C LEU A 479 14.42 13.94 29.66
N ARG A 480 14.98 15.14 29.83
CA ARG A 480 14.21 16.38 30.03
C ARG A 480 14.10 17.10 28.69
N LEU A 481 12.90 17.57 28.34
CA LEU A 481 12.66 18.27 27.09
C LEU A 481 12.78 19.78 27.27
N ARG A 482 13.64 20.42 26.47
CA ARG A 482 13.59 21.85 26.20
C ARG A 482 13.17 22.11 24.77
N PHE A 483 12.34 23.12 24.55
CA PHE A 483 11.82 23.40 23.20
C PHE A 483 11.81 24.89 22.88
N GLY A 484 12.23 25.23 21.66
CA GLY A 484 11.99 26.54 21.08
C GLY A 484 10.82 26.53 20.10
N VAL A 485 10.34 27.72 19.78
CA VAL A 485 9.27 27.96 18.80
C VAL A 485 9.64 29.12 17.88
N PRO A 486 9.05 29.21 16.68
CA PRO A 486 9.26 30.37 15.81
C PRO A 486 8.79 31.67 16.49
N PRO A 487 9.42 32.81 16.19
CA PRO A 487 8.99 34.10 16.68
C PRO A 487 7.62 34.49 16.10
N LEU A 488 6.95 35.45 16.76
CA LEU A 488 5.57 35.83 16.43
C LEU A 488 5.41 36.36 14.99
N ASP A 489 6.43 37.01 14.44
CA ASP A 489 6.46 37.49 13.06
C ASP A 489 6.48 36.34 12.05
N ALA A 490 7.30 35.30 12.27
CA ALA A 490 7.27 34.09 11.45
C ALA A 490 5.90 33.38 11.54
N LEU A 491 5.29 33.34 12.73
CA LEU A 491 3.96 32.76 12.93
C LEU A 491 2.82 33.54 12.25
N GLN A 492 3.02 34.80 11.83
CA GLN A 492 2.01 35.56 11.06
C GLN A 492 1.66 34.91 9.72
N ALA A 493 2.54 34.04 9.19
CA ALA A 493 2.26 33.25 8.00
C ALA A 493 1.11 32.25 8.21
N CYS A 494 0.84 31.85 9.46
CA CYS A 494 -0.22 30.90 9.79
C CYS A 494 -1.60 31.57 9.81
N SER A 495 -2.62 30.79 9.43
CA SER A 495 -4.02 31.14 9.69
C SER A 495 -4.27 31.43 11.18
N LEU A 496 -5.35 32.15 11.49
CA LEU A 496 -5.69 32.49 12.88
C LEU A 496 -5.92 31.22 13.72
N GLU A 497 -6.60 30.24 13.13
CA GLU A 497 -6.90 28.95 13.72
C GLU A 497 -5.61 28.18 14.03
N TYR A 498 -4.68 28.10 13.07
CA TYR A 498 -3.39 27.41 13.28
C TYR A 498 -2.55 28.10 14.36
N ARG A 499 -2.54 29.43 14.43
CA ARG A 499 -1.84 30.16 15.51
C ARG A 499 -2.45 29.87 16.87
N ARG A 500 -3.77 29.82 16.96
CA ARG A 500 -4.49 29.51 18.20
C ARG A 500 -4.15 28.08 18.67
N LEU A 501 -4.27 27.09 17.79
CA LEU A 501 -3.97 25.69 18.11
C LEU A 501 -2.49 25.47 18.43
N PHE A 502 -1.58 26.14 17.71
CA PHE A 502 -0.16 26.10 18.01
C PHE A 502 0.15 26.65 19.40
N SER A 503 -0.52 27.74 19.81
CA SER A 503 -0.39 28.27 21.18
C SER A 503 -0.86 27.26 22.23
N GLN A 504 -1.93 26.51 21.95
CA GLN A 504 -2.41 25.42 22.83
C GLN A 504 -1.41 24.27 22.93
N VAL A 505 -0.72 23.91 21.83
CA VAL A 505 0.38 22.94 21.85
C VAL A 505 1.50 23.41 22.77
N VAL A 506 1.94 24.67 22.64
CA VAL A 506 3.01 25.25 23.48
C VAL A 506 2.64 25.23 24.96
N GLU A 507 1.41 25.60 25.29
CA GLU A 507 0.90 25.52 26.66
C GLU A 507 0.85 24.08 27.18
N THR A 508 0.45 23.13 26.34
CA THR A 508 0.33 21.72 26.70
C THR A 508 1.67 21.07 26.95
N LEU A 509 2.67 21.35 26.11
CA LEU A 509 4.05 20.92 26.33
C LEU A 509 4.58 21.48 27.67
N SER A 510 4.36 22.76 27.92
CA SER A 510 4.81 23.43 29.16
C SER A 510 4.14 22.85 30.42
N LYS A 511 2.82 22.60 30.36
CA LYS A 511 2.06 21.99 31.47
C LYS A 511 2.51 20.55 31.76
N ASN A 512 3.02 19.84 30.77
CA ASN A 512 3.49 18.47 30.88
C ASN A 512 5.01 18.36 31.07
N GLY A 513 5.66 19.43 31.57
CA GLY A 513 7.04 19.37 32.05
C GLY A 513 8.14 19.63 31.02
N ALA A 514 7.78 20.03 29.79
CA ALA A 514 8.75 20.57 28.84
C ALA A 514 9.05 22.03 29.17
N GLU A 515 10.32 22.45 29.05
CA GLU A 515 10.73 23.82 29.33
C GLU A 515 10.93 24.61 28.04
N MET A 516 10.25 25.76 27.93
CA MET A 516 10.41 26.64 26.78
C MET A 516 11.76 27.36 26.82
N ALA A 517 12.47 27.38 25.69
CA ALA A 517 13.77 28.00 25.52
C ALA A 517 13.72 29.09 24.44
N ASP A 518 14.41 30.20 24.68
CA ASP A 518 14.64 31.24 23.68
C ASP A 518 15.75 30.78 22.72
N LEU A 519 15.35 30.23 21.58
CA LEU A 519 16.26 29.67 20.57
C LEU A 519 16.38 30.62 19.37
N GLU A 520 17.60 30.76 18.83
CA GLU A 520 17.85 31.61 17.67
C GLU A 520 17.15 31.04 16.40
N TRP A 521 16.15 31.77 15.89
CA TRP A 521 15.35 31.34 14.74
C TRP A 521 16.00 31.56 13.37
N GLN A 522 16.82 32.61 13.21
CA GLN A 522 17.32 33.06 11.91
C GLN A 522 18.00 31.96 11.08
N PRO A 523 18.85 31.07 11.64
CA PRO A 523 19.47 30.00 10.86
C PRO A 523 18.46 29.01 10.23
N PHE A 524 17.29 28.81 10.85
CA PHE A 524 16.23 27.96 10.31
C PHE A 524 15.53 28.63 9.13
N GLU A 525 15.17 29.90 9.27
CA GLU A 525 14.57 30.70 8.21
C GLU A 525 15.50 30.82 6.99
N ASP A 526 16.77 31.20 7.22
CA ASP A 526 17.76 31.34 6.16
C ASP A 526 18.00 30.01 5.41
N ALA A 527 17.95 28.88 6.11
CA ALA A 527 18.08 27.56 5.52
C ALA A 527 16.82 27.13 4.75
N ASN A 528 15.63 27.62 5.14
CA ASN A 528 14.37 27.32 4.47
C ASN A 528 14.36 27.82 3.02
N GLU A 529 14.99 28.98 2.79
CA GLU A 529 15.16 29.61 1.47
C GLU A 529 16.07 28.82 0.52
N LEU A 530 16.96 27.97 1.06
CA LEU A 530 17.92 27.24 0.24
C LEU A 530 17.28 26.17 -0.63
N LEU A 531 16.09 25.65 -0.33
CA LEU A 531 15.57 24.51 -1.10
C LEU A 531 14.99 24.90 -2.46
N TYR A 532 14.01 25.82 -2.50
CA TYR A 532 13.31 26.20 -3.73
C TYR A 532 13.77 27.54 -4.32
N ASN A 533 14.26 28.47 -3.49
CA ASN A 533 14.67 29.81 -3.91
C ASN A 533 16.17 29.91 -4.23
N SER A 534 16.94 28.84 -4.03
CA SER A 534 18.36 28.76 -4.36
C SER A 534 18.65 27.76 -5.50
N THR A 535 19.92 27.41 -5.69
CA THR A 535 20.38 26.44 -6.67
C THR A 535 20.00 24.99 -6.37
N PHE A 536 19.62 24.62 -5.14
CA PHE A 536 19.31 23.21 -4.80
C PHE A 536 18.13 22.64 -5.58
N VAL A 537 17.18 23.49 -6.01
CA VAL A 537 16.07 23.06 -6.87
C VAL A 537 16.55 22.45 -8.19
N LEU A 538 17.73 22.85 -8.71
CA LEU A 538 18.29 22.35 -9.96
C LEU A 538 18.68 20.88 -9.88
N GLU A 539 18.96 20.35 -8.69
CA GLU A 539 19.29 18.93 -8.53
C GLU A 539 18.13 18.02 -8.93
N ARG A 540 16.88 18.50 -8.88
CA ARG A 540 15.71 17.75 -9.38
C ARG A 540 15.81 17.38 -10.85
N LEU A 541 16.56 18.14 -11.64
CA LEU A 541 16.76 17.83 -13.04
C LEU A 541 17.67 16.60 -13.24
N THR A 542 18.44 16.19 -12.23
CA THR A 542 19.34 15.02 -12.30
C THR A 542 18.58 13.69 -12.38
N ILE A 543 17.29 13.67 -12.03
CA ILE A 543 16.43 12.48 -12.22
C ILE A 543 16.15 12.21 -13.71
N LEU A 544 16.31 13.23 -14.56
CA LEU A 544 16.02 13.14 -15.99
C LEU A 544 17.26 12.67 -16.75
N PRO A 545 17.13 11.79 -17.76
CA PRO A 545 18.23 11.48 -18.65
C PRO A 545 18.76 12.72 -19.39
N ASP A 546 20.04 12.69 -19.78
CA ASP A 546 20.67 13.80 -20.50
C ASP A 546 19.88 14.23 -21.75
N GLY A 547 19.56 15.53 -21.82
CA GLY A 547 18.79 16.12 -22.92
C GLY A 547 17.32 15.68 -22.98
N TRP A 548 16.83 14.92 -22.00
CA TRP A 548 15.43 14.48 -21.97
C TRP A 548 14.47 15.65 -21.75
N PHE A 549 14.81 16.57 -20.83
CA PHE A 549 13.95 17.70 -20.50
C PHE A 549 13.58 18.55 -21.73
N GLU A 550 14.56 19.00 -22.52
CA GLU A 550 14.28 19.84 -23.68
C GLU A 550 13.44 19.14 -24.76
N LYS A 551 13.58 17.83 -24.91
CA LYS A 551 12.84 17.03 -25.91
C LYS A 551 11.43 16.66 -25.46
N ASN A 552 11.23 16.49 -24.14
CA ASN A 552 10.07 15.79 -23.59
C ASN A 552 9.35 16.54 -22.46
N LYS A 553 9.72 17.76 -22.09
CA LYS A 553 9.11 18.51 -20.97
C LYS A 553 7.59 18.66 -21.06
N GLN A 554 6.99 18.58 -22.25
CA GLN A 554 5.54 18.53 -22.46
C GLN A 554 4.86 17.28 -21.88
N LEU A 555 5.61 16.21 -21.59
CA LEU A 555 5.13 14.99 -20.95
C LEU A 555 5.09 15.10 -19.42
N LEU A 556 5.69 16.16 -18.85
CA LEU A 556 5.60 16.45 -17.43
C LEU A 556 4.25 17.12 -17.12
N HIS A 557 3.80 16.96 -15.88
CA HIS A 557 2.71 17.73 -15.31
C HIS A 557 3.02 19.23 -15.48
N PRO A 558 2.05 20.07 -15.93
CA PRO A 558 2.31 21.47 -16.30
C PRO A 558 3.02 22.27 -15.20
N VAL A 559 2.61 22.08 -13.94
CA VAL A 559 3.22 22.77 -12.79
C VAL A 559 4.65 22.29 -12.53
N THR A 560 4.92 20.97 -12.63
CA THR A 560 6.26 20.41 -12.46
C THR A 560 7.20 20.91 -13.54
N ARG A 561 6.72 20.97 -14.80
CA ARG A 561 7.43 21.61 -15.91
C ARG A 561 7.75 23.08 -15.59
N GLN A 562 6.77 23.85 -15.10
CA GLN A 562 6.94 25.26 -14.78
C GLN A 562 8.00 25.48 -13.67
N VAL A 563 8.06 24.60 -12.66
CA VAL A 563 9.12 24.63 -11.63
C VAL A 563 10.50 24.47 -12.28
N PHE A 564 10.66 23.50 -13.17
CA PHE A 564 11.94 23.24 -13.84
C PHE A 564 12.34 24.35 -14.82
N GLU A 565 11.40 24.85 -15.63
CA GLU A 565 11.64 26.01 -16.52
C GLU A 565 12.01 27.25 -15.69
N GLY A 566 11.33 27.49 -14.58
CA GLY A 566 11.61 28.60 -13.66
C GLY A 566 12.98 28.48 -12.99
N ALA A 567 13.38 27.27 -12.58
CA ALA A 567 14.70 27.01 -12.03
C ALA A 567 15.82 27.28 -13.06
N LEU A 568 15.66 26.78 -14.29
CA LEU A 568 16.63 26.97 -15.37
C LEU A 568 16.74 28.43 -15.81
N ALA A 569 15.62 29.17 -15.84
CA ALA A 569 15.58 30.58 -16.22
C ALA A 569 16.41 31.50 -15.29
N ARG A 570 16.74 31.05 -14.08
CA ARG A 570 17.62 31.78 -13.15
C ARG A 570 19.06 31.87 -13.64
N ASN A 571 19.47 31.04 -14.60
CA ASN A 571 20.83 31.00 -15.15
C ASN A 571 21.93 30.90 -14.08
N SER A 572 21.67 30.14 -13.00
CA SER A 572 22.62 29.97 -11.90
C SER A 572 23.89 29.28 -12.38
N THR A 573 25.03 29.72 -11.86
CA THR A 573 26.35 29.17 -12.21
C THR A 573 26.77 28.10 -11.21
N ALA A 574 27.79 27.30 -11.56
CA ALA A 574 28.42 26.38 -10.62
C ALA A 574 28.96 27.11 -9.36
N VAL A 575 29.39 28.36 -9.49
CA VAL A 575 29.84 29.17 -8.35
C VAL A 575 28.69 29.45 -7.39
N ASP A 576 27.46 29.65 -7.90
CA ASP A 576 26.29 29.88 -7.06
C ASP A 576 25.90 28.62 -6.29
N VAL A 577 26.06 27.43 -6.90
CA VAL A 577 25.91 26.13 -6.21
C VAL A 577 26.85 26.05 -5.01
N PHE A 578 28.14 26.33 -5.20
CA PHE A 578 29.10 26.27 -4.10
C PHE A 578 28.82 27.33 -3.02
N LYS A 579 28.35 28.53 -3.39
CA LYS A 579 27.93 29.55 -2.41
C LYS A 579 26.77 29.05 -1.56
N ASP A 580 25.77 28.41 -2.16
CA ASP A 580 24.63 27.88 -1.42
C ASP A 580 25.02 26.69 -0.53
N LEU A 581 25.96 25.84 -0.98
CA LEU A 581 26.58 24.81 -0.13
C LEU A 581 27.34 25.41 1.07
N HIS A 582 28.07 26.51 0.87
CA HIS A 582 28.74 27.22 1.97
C HIS A 582 27.73 27.80 2.97
N LYS A 583 26.63 28.38 2.49
CA LYS A 583 25.53 28.85 3.36
C LYS A 583 24.92 27.71 4.16
N GLN A 584 24.61 26.59 3.50
CA GLN A 584 24.11 25.39 4.17
C GLN A 584 25.06 24.93 5.28
N ALA A 585 26.37 24.84 5.01
CA ALA A 585 27.35 24.45 6.02
C ALA A 585 27.39 25.42 7.21
N LYS A 586 27.30 26.73 6.94
CA LYS A 586 27.20 27.77 7.98
C LYS A 586 25.96 27.60 8.85
N TYR A 587 24.78 27.46 8.24
CA TYR A 587 23.52 27.35 8.97
C TYR A 587 23.42 26.04 9.74
N LYS A 588 23.87 24.93 9.15
CA LYS A 588 23.96 23.63 9.83
C LYS A 588 24.82 23.73 11.09
N ARG A 589 26.01 24.35 11.00
CA ARG A 589 26.88 24.56 12.18
C ARG A 589 26.23 25.41 13.26
N ALA A 590 25.46 26.44 12.90
CA ALA A 590 24.73 27.25 13.87
C ALA A 590 23.67 26.40 14.60
N VAL A 591 22.87 25.63 13.86
CA VAL A 591 21.79 24.81 14.41
C VAL A 591 22.29 23.63 15.23
N GLU A 592 23.46 23.05 14.92
CA GLU A 592 24.11 22.05 15.77
C GLU A 592 24.42 22.55 17.20
N ASN A 593 24.60 23.86 17.39
CA ASN A 593 24.77 24.46 18.72
C ASN A 593 23.44 24.76 19.43
N ILE A 594 22.34 24.77 18.68
CA ILE A 594 20.98 25.07 19.19
C ILE A 594 20.28 23.75 19.58
N LEU A 595 20.20 22.80 18.64
CA LEU A 595 19.51 21.52 18.80
C LEU A 595 20.49 20.43 19.22
N ARG A 596 20.68 20.30 20.53
CA ARG A 596 21.67 19.41 21.14
C ARG A 596 21.10 18.58 22.28
N ILE A 597 21.84 17.56 22.66
CA ILE A 597 21.66 16.81 23.89
C ILE A 597 22.79 17.14 24.86
N GLU A 598 22.47 17.48 26.10
CA GLU A 598 23.44 17.81 27.14
C GLU A 598 23.21 16.96 28.38
N THR A 599 24.26 16.33 28.90
CA THR A 599 24.17 15.61 30.18
C THR A 599 24.38 16.61 31.31
N ASN A 600 23.39 16.75 32.19
CA ASN A 600 23.59 17.49 33.42
C ASN A 600 24.44 16.65 34.40
N ALA A 601 25.58 17.20 34.81
CA ALA A 601 26.53 16.51 35.69
C ALA A 601 26.01 16.33 37.13
N GLU A 602 25.02 17.11 37.56
CA GLU A 602 24.51 17.10 38.94
C GLU A 602 23.46 16.01 39.18
N ASP A 603 22.47 15.89 38.30
CA ASP A 603 21.38 14.90 38.41
C ASP A 603 21.53 13.70 37.46
N GLY A 604 22.47 13.76 36.51
CA GLY A 604 22.73 12.71 35.53
C GLY A 604 21.64 12.56 34.46
N ILE A 605 20.71 13.52 34.37
CA ILE A 605 19.62 13.53 33.39
C ILE A 605 20.11 14.23 32.12
N ASP A 606 19.82 13.63 30.98
CA ASP A 606 20.12 14.22 29.68
C ASP A 606 19.00 15.21 29.30
N GLU A 607 19.38 16.41 28.86
CA GLU A 607 18.47 17.44 28.38
C GLU A 607 18.52 17.48 26.85
N LEU A 608 17.36 17.27 26.21
CA LEU A 608 17.21 17.33 24.77
C LEU A 608 16.57 18.67 24.38
N THR A 609 17.26 19.46 23.55
CA THR A 609 16.70 20.69 22.98
C THR A 609 16.13 20.44 21.57
N VAL A 610 14.85 20.75 21.38
CA VAL A 610 14.13 20.59 20.11
C VAL A 610 13.56 21.92 19.60
N MET A 611 13.22 21.98 18.32
CA MET A 611 12.42 23.06 17.74
C MET A 611 11.02 22.51 17.43
N VAL A 612 9.97 23.20 17.89
CA VAL A 612 8.57 22.84 17.62
C VAL A 612 7.97 23.90 16.71
N VAL A 613 7.47 23.48 15.54
CA VAL A 613 6.88 24.39 14.54
C VAL A 613 5.51 23.89 14.08
N PRO A 614 4.60 24.76 13.63
CA PRO A 614 3.44 24.30 12.85
C PRO A 614 3.94 23.48 11.64
N THR A 615 3.32 22.33 11.35
CA THR A 615 3.77 21.52 10.20
C THR A 615 3.54 22.24 8.87
N THR A 616 2.43 22.97 8.76
CA THR A 616 2.13 23.93 7.68
C THR A 616 1.45 25.16 8.28
N PRO A 617 1.37 26.30 7.55
CA PRO A 617 0.66 27.49 8.04
C PRO A 617 -0.88 27.42 7.93
N PHE A 618 -1.42 26.58 7.04
CA PHE A 618 -2.86 26.39 6.79
C PHE A 618 -3.10 25.09 6.00
N HIS A 619 -4.37 24.73 5.82
CA HIS A 619 -4.82 23.59 4.99
C HIS A 619 -5.63 24.11 3.80
N PRO A 620 -5.04 24.20 2.59
CA PRO A 620 -5.77 24.72 1.43
C PRO A 620 -6.73 23.72 0.82
N THR A 621 -7.70 24.26 0.10
CA THR A 621 -8.57 23.51 -0.80
C THR A 621 -7.84 23.15 -2.10
N ILE A 622 -8.32 22.10 -2.78
CA ILE A 622 -7.84 21.71 -4.10
C ILE A 622 -8.10 22.83 -5.11
N GLU A 623 -9.20 23.56 -4.97
CA GLU A 623 -9.56 24.69 -5.83
C GLU A 623 -8.58 25.86 -5.67
N GLU A 624 -8.25 26.25 -4.44
CA GLU A 624 -7.25 27.29 -4.19
C GLU A 624 -5.89 26.90 -4.81
N VAL A 625 -5.46 25.65 -4.63
CA VAL A 625 -4.23 25.14 -5.26
C VAL A 625 -4.30 25.14 -6.78
N ALA A 626 -5.47 24.93 -7.38
CA ALA A 626 -5.62 25.03 -8.83
C ALA A 626 -5.48 26.48 -9.33
N GLN A 627 -5.86 27.47 -8.52
CA GLN A 627 -5.75 28.89 -8.84
C GLN A 627 -4.32 29.44 -8.69
N ASP A 628 -3.59 29.00 -7.64
CA ASP A 628 -2.18 29.37 -7.42
C ASP A 628 -1.32 28.17 -7.01
N PRO A 629 -0.97 27.27 -7.95
CA PRO A 629 -0.30 26.01 -7.63
C PRO A 629 1.15 26.16 -7.17
N LEU A 630 1.81 27.27 -7.48
CA LEU A 630 3.20 27.54 -7.08
C LEU A 630 3.26 28.36 -5.80
N GLY A 631 2.47 29.42 -5.68
CA GLY A 631 2.48 30.30 -4.50
C GLY A 631 2.01 29.56 -3.26
N ILE A 632 0.88 28.84 -3.33
CA ILE A 632 0.38 28.05 -2.19
C ILE A 632 1.38 26.96 -1.80
N ASN A 633 1.97 26.26 -2.78
CA ASN A 633 3.01 25.28 -2.48
C ASN A 633 4.22 25.91 -1.78
N GLY A 634 4.63 27.11 -2.16
CA GLY A 634 5.70 27.85 -1.49
C GLY A 634 5.35 28.18 -0.03
N GLN A 635 4.12 28.65 0.21
CA GLN A 635 3.63 28.97 1.56
C GLN A 635 3.55 27.75 2.47
N LEU A 636 3.11 26.59 1.95
CA LEU A 636 3.11 25.34 2.72
C LEU A 636 4.51 24.97 3.26
N GLY A 637 5.57 25.42 2.59
CA GLY A 637 6.97 25.16 2.95
C GLY A 637 7.57 26.06 4.02
N GLN A 638 6.80 27.01 4.58
CA GLN A 638 7.30 28.03 5.51
C GLN A 638 8.10 27.44 6.68
N PHE A 639 7.68 26.27 7.20
CA PHE A 639 8.28 25.61 8.36
C PHE A 639 8.87 24.23 8.06
N ALA A 640 9.05 23.88 6.78
CA ALA A 640 9.29 22.49 6.39
C ALA A 640 10.65 22.26 5.70
N HIS A 641 11.09 23.15 4.81
CA HIS A 641 12.25 22.91 3.94
C HIS A 641 13.57 22.78 4.70
N PHE A 642 13.75 23.58 5.75
CA PHE A 642 15.01 23.65 6.48
C PHE A 642 15.41 22.32 7.13
N ALA A 643 14.47 21.42 7.41
CA ALA A 643 14.76 20.15 8.10
C ALA A 643 15.80 19.29 7.37
N ASN A 644 15.64 19.13 6.05
CA ASN A 644 16.59 18.35 5.24
C ASN A 644 17.88 19.15 4.98
N VAL A 645 17.74 20.44 4.68
CA VAL A 645 18.86 21.36 4.44
C VAL A 645 19.82 21.41 5.63
N LEU A 646 19.28 21.37 6.85
CA LEU A 646 20.04 21.40 8.09
C LEU A 646 20.36 19.99 8.65
N ASP A 647 19.95 18.93 7.95
CA ASP A 647 20.23 17.54 8.33
C ASP A 647 19.64 17.15 9.70
N LEU A 648 18.43 17.64 9.98
CA LEU A 648 17.67 17.40 11.21
C LEU A 648 16.89 16.09 11.13
N VAL A 649 16.48 15.57 12.28
CA VAL A 649 15.44 14.54 12.41
C VAL A 649 14.12 15.24 12.76
N ALA A 650 13.00 14.74 12.25
CA ALA A 650 11.71 15.38 12.46
C ALA A 650 10.57 14.36 12.60
N VAL A 651 9.62 14.64 13.49
CA VAL A 651 8.35 13.91 13.61
C VAL A 651 7.22 14.92 13.45
N ALA A 652 6.36 14.73 12.45
CA ALA A 652 5.07 15.41 12.35
C ALA A 652 4.04 14.64 13.18
N VAL A 653 3.44 15.35 14.14
CA VAL A 653 2.51 14.82 15.15
C VAL A 653 1.14 15.44 14.95
N PRO A 654 0.06 14.66 14.82
CA PRO A 654 -1.30 15.19 14.86
C PRO A 654 -1.58 15.76 16.26
N CYS A 655 -2.12 16.96 16.32
CA CYS A 655 -2.45 17.69 17.55
C CYS A 655 -3.93 18.04 17.56
N GLY A 656 -4.75 17.00 17.39
CA GLY A 656 -6.20 17.11 17.38
C GLY A 656 -6.81 17.71 16.11
N THR A 657 -7.98 18.34 16.26
CA THR A 657 -8.79 18.84 15.14
C THR A 657 -9.34 20.23 15.39
N TYR A 658 -9.79 20.90 14.34
CA TYR A 658 -10.51 22.17 14.42
C TYR A 658 -11.71 22.19 13.46
N GLU A 659 -12.74 22.94 13.85
CA GLU A 659 -13.92 23.16 13.03
C GLU A 659 -13.69 24.32 12.06
N THR A 660 -14.12 24.14 10.81
CA THR A 660 -14.19 25.22 9.83
C THR A 660 -15.60 25.81 9.77
N ALA A 661 -15.74 26.98 9.14
CA ALA A 661 -17.05 27.58 8.90
C ALA A 661 -17.89 26.82 7.84
N GLU A 662 -17.27 25.90 7.09
CA GLU A 662 -17.96 25.12 6.06
C GLU A 662 -18.80 24.01 6.69
N LEU A 663 -20.01 23.81 6.16
CA LEU A 663 -20.91 22.78 6.65
C LEU A 663 -20.95 21.59 5.70
N VAL A 664 -20.73 20.38 6.25
CA VAL A 664 -20.92 19.11 5.57
C VAL A 664 -22.04 18.37 6.30
N GLU A 665 -23.11 18.03 5.57
CA GLU A 665 -24.30 17.37 6.13
C GLU A 665 -24.90 18.11 7.36
N GLY A 666 -24.79 19.45 7.36
CA GLY A 666 -25.34 20.31 8.42
C GLY A 666 -24.47 20.43 9.68
N ARG A 667 -23.24 19.90 9.67
CA ARG A 667 -22.26 20.04 10.76
C ARG A 667 -20.99 20.76 10.26
N PRO A 668 -20.30 21.52 11.13
CA PRO A 668 -18.99 22.07 10.79
C PRO A 668 -18.02 20.98 10.34
N LEU A 669 -17.31 21.24 9.25
CA LEU A 669 -16.24 20.37 8.79
C LEU A 669 -15.11 20.37 9.82
N ARG A 670 -14.66 19.19 10.23
CA ARG A 670 -13.50 19.03 11.14
C ARG A 670 -12.26 18.65 10.34
N LEU A 671 -11.20 19.42 10.48
CA LEU A 671 -9.91 19.20 9.83
C LEU A 671 -8.81 18.94 10.87
N PRO A 672 -7.78 18.16 10.51
CA PRO A 672 -6.68 17.86 11.42
C PRO A 672 -5.74 19.06 11.56
N PHE A 673 -5.17 19.22 12.75
CA PHE A 673 -4.06 20.12 13.03
C PHE A 673 -2.86 19.32 13.54
N GLY A 674 -1.66 19.88 13.50
CA GLY A 674 -0.44 19.18 13.92
C GLY A 674 0.81 20.01 13.80
N VAL A 675 1.83 19.59 14.55
CA VAL A 675 3.14 20.24 14.63
C VAL A 675 4.24 19.31 14.19
N THR A 676 5.37 19.87 13.78
CA THR A 676 6.59 19.12 13.55
C THR A 676 7.56 19.41 14.69
N ILE A 677 8.03 18.36 15.35
CA ILE A 677 9.07 18.43 16.38
C ILE A 677 10.39 18.01 15.74
N LEU A 678 11.40 18.88 15.79
CA LEU A 678 12.70 18.68 15.16
C LEU A 678 13.83 18.59 16.18
N ALA A 679 14.74 17.64 15.99
CA ALA A 679 15.96 17.53 16.76
C ALA A 679 17.20 17.50 15.86
N GLY A 680 18.37 17.67 16.48
CA GLY A 680 19.67 17.61 15.83
C GLY A 680 19.96 16.26 15.18
N THR A 681 20.92 16.27 14.27
CA THR A 681 21.33 15.07 13.51
C THR A 681 21.76 13.92 14.43
N GLY A 682 21.26 12.71 14.17
CA GLY A 682 21.58 11.51 14.93
C GLY A 682 20.82 11.34 16.25
N LEU A 683 19.90 12.25 16.58
CA LEU A 683 19.06 12.19 17.79
C LEU A 683 17.70 11.51 17.53
N ASP A 684 17.63 10.60 16.55
CA ASP A 684 16.42 9.92 16.11
C ASP A 684 15.71 9.18 17.25
N ALA A 685 16.47 8.39 18.03
CA ALA A 685 15.91 7.59 19.12
C ALA A 685 15.42 8.48 20.28
N GLU A 686 16.20 9.51 20.60
CA GLU A 686 15.90 10.47 21.65
C GLU A 686 14.65 11.29 21.29
N LEU A 687 14.52 11.73 20.03
CA LEU A 687 13.33 12.42 19.56
C LEU A 687 12.10 11.51 19.63
N LEU A 688 12.16 10.28 19.11
CA LEU A 688 11.03 9.35 19.17
C LEU A 688 10.61 9.05 20.62
N LYS A 689 11.58 8.85 21.51
CA LYS A 689 11.33 8.62 22.93
C LYS A 689 10.60 9.79 23.60
N VAL A 690 11.01 11.02 23.30
CA VAL A 690 10.37 12.21 23.86
C VAL A 690 8.99 12.42 23.27
N VAL A 691 8.81 12.28 21.95
CA VAL A 691 7.50 12.47 21.32
C VAL A 691 6.48 11.45 21.84
N ALA A 692 6.89 10.21 22.10
CA ALA A 692 6.03 9.19 22.72
C ALA A 692 5.46 9.62 24.08
N GLN A 693 6.13 10.50 24.83
CA GLN A 693 5.64 11.00 26.13
C GLN A 693 4.51 12.02 25.97
N PHE A 694 4.43 12.68 24.81
CA PHE A 694 3.46 13.74 24.54
C PHE A 694 2.39 13.34 23.52
N GLU A 695 2.51 12.16 22.89
CA GLU A 695 1.63 11.71 21.80
C GLU A 695 0.14 11.75 22.20
N GLU A 696 -0.22 11.15 23.33
CA GLU A 696 -1.60 11.09 23.82
C GLU A 696 -2.14 12.50 24.15
N VAL A 697 -1.41 13.26 24.99
CA VAL A 697 -1.84 14.60 25.42
C VAL A 697 -1.91 15.63 24.29
N LEU A 698 -1.12 15.47 23.22
CA LEU A 698 -1.21 16.31 22.03
C LEU A 698 -2.39 15.90 21.14
N GLY A 699 -2.70 14.60 21.04
CA GLY A 699 -3.82 14.08 20.25
C GLY A 699 -5.19 14.55 20.74
N ASP A 700 -5.33 14.85 22.02
CA ASP A 700 -6.58 15.29 22.66
C ASP A 700 -6.91 16.78 22.47
N LEU A 701 -6.02 17.56 21.85
CA LEU A 701 -6.23 18.99 21.67
C LEU A 701 -7.46 19.29 20.81
N GLY A 702 -8.30 20.23 21.25
CA GLY A 702 -9.54 20.55 20.55
C GLY A 702 -10.62 19.47 20.64
N GLN A 703 -10.48 18.51 21.57
CA GLN A 703 -11.59 17.63 21.99
C GLN A 703 -12.34 18.15 23.23
N ASP A 704 -12.01 19.36 23.72
CA ASP A 704 -12.75 20.00 24.80
C ASP A 704 -14.20 20.31 24.35
N GLU A 705 -15.16 19.78 25.12
CA GLU A 705 -16.64 19.82 24.98
C GLU A 705 -17.29 18.74 24.07
N MET A 706 -17.33 17.49 24.56
CA MET A 706 -18.47 16.58 24.34
C MET A 706 -19.29 16.40 25.61
#